data_AF-A0A538NAQ1-F1
#
_entry.id   AF-A0A538NAQ1-F1
#
_cell.length_a   1.000
_cell.length_b   1.000
_cell.length_c   1.000
_cell.angle_alpha   90.00
_cell.angle_beta   90.00
_cell.angle_gamma   90.00
#
_symmetry.space_group_name_H-M   'P 1'
#
loop_
_entity.id
_entity.type
_entity.pdbx_description
1 polymer ?
#
loop_
_entity_poly.entity_id
_entity_poly.type
_entity_poly.pdbx_seq_one_letter_code
_entity_poly.pdbx_strand_id
1 'polypeptide(L)'
;MRTRAVLAGVLALALTGGMGGCGAGARHGAASPSPGARSAWQLTLDRVGEDGRVDLPTALSAFAQAIGPVPGGVPVPGPAGDIPSGTIAVIWVFGHWGELTADQRAAVLHDLDAPTSQATPAGLALPADKLTPAGPVLPAGLGLHAPKAPAQDPNIACLSADSAGAEPYRAQVADIESELTGHLQPFPYPKTVFMSLNTRNIVAKAAAYTVACGPTGHGTFTGCTIHINPAATKPPYADRMRDYLVHELTHCYLYGRFGTAYDAMPQWYIEGTPNWVEEQLGTRQALGTAWTDYLDTPTWPLYRRTYSGFGFYVHLAETGTDPWKVIDPIGTAMRPLSAGGPIAETRAGWTAAGVTPAFLDSWGSGYLHGRYPGRPWTTGPGLPEYRPALGNARLGTGTVTLSAREFGVTVDQLDIDAQVVTVTPGAGTAGRLSLGDGKDAVLGTGGPYCTIAGCACPAGSPGAGTHFDELVPGQQYLGFTGGDKAGSVTLLGQNLTDYCAKPGRNCLVGQWTATSMQASGKVFSEQGGAGVRVHVDPQGRTTTVFDGMAPVTFTGTGSTKFTGHFTYRGTVTETLVLPPPTVTSGTTIGIRNADATRLSVTIHIDSPFATTVGPLSLSQLAAAGGAAPAVGAKPYLSSSWQCIGTDTLVTGGAADSFSGSWTFTRTGPG
;
A
#
# COMPACT_ATOMS: atom_id res chain seq x y z
N MET A 1 2.97 52.79 -30.84
CA MET A 1 4.41 53.08 -31.10
C MET A 1 4.96 53.88 -29.94
N ARG A 2 6.16 53.46 -29.47
CA ARG A 2 7.09 54.12 -28.51
C ARG A 2 6.64 54.17 -27.04
N THR A 3 7.05 53.22 -26.18
CA THR A 3 8.35 52.99 -25.50
C THR A 3 8.71 53.96 -24.37
N ARG A 4 8.84 53.33 -23.16
CA ARG A 4 9.90 53.47 -22.14
C ARG A 4 9.96 54.86 -21.45
N ALA A 5 10.36 55.06 -20.20
CA ALA A 5 11.29 54.42 -19.26
C ALA A 5 11.18 55.32 -17.98
N VAL A 6 11.32 54.93 -16.70
CA VAL A 6 12.50 54.45 -15.94
C VAL A 6 12.49 55.19 -14.57
N LEU A 7 12.69 54.42 -13.49
CA LEU A 7 13.39 54.68 -12.20
C LEU A 7 13.19 56.01 -11.43
N ALA A 8 13.44 56.16 -10.13
CA ALA A 8 13.70 55.36 -8.93
C ALA A 8 14.06 56.39 -7.82
N GLY A 9 14.06 55.99 -6.54
CA GLY A 9 14.73 56.73 -5.45
C GLY A 9 13.78 57.10 -4.29
N VAL A 10 13.70 56.40 -3.15
CA VAL A 10 14.69 56.07 -2.09
C VAL A 10 14.72 57.11 -0.94
N LEU A 11 14.41 56.60 0.27
CA LEU A 11 14.74 57.08 1.64
C LEU A 11 14.05 58.39 2.12
N ALA A 12 13.74 58.62 3.39
CA ALA A 12 14.18 58.04 4.67
C ALA A 12 13.21 58.39 5.83
N LEU A 13 13.23 57.50 6.84
CA LEU A 13 13.12 57.71 8.29
C LEU A 13 12.32 58.89 8.88
N ALA A 14 11.40 58.55 9.78
CA ALA A 14 11.31 59.21 11.09
C ALA A 14 10.79 58.25 12.18
N LEU A 15 11.63 58.01 13.19
CA LEU A 15 11.28 57.45 14.50
C LEU A 15 10.35 58.39 15.26
N THR A 16 9.34 57.84 15.94
CA THR A 16 8.93 58.28 17.28
C THR A 16 8.16 57.15 17.94
N GLY A 17 8.61 56.75 19.12
CA GLY A 17 7.99 55.73 19.95
C GLY A 17 6.73 56.22 20.66
N GLY A 18 5.90 55.28 21.10
CA GLY A 18 4.75 55.58 21.94
C GLY A 18 3.81 54.41 22.16
N MET A 19 4.11 53.62 23.18
CA MET A 19 3.17 52.93 24.09
C MET A 19 2.15 51.92 23.53
N GLY A 20 2.41 50.65 23.85
CA GLY A 20 1.50 49.84 24.67
C GLY A 20 0.09 49.58 24.14
N GLY A 21 -0.04 48.57 23.28
CA GLY A 21 -1.31 47.89 23.03
C GLY A 21 -1.07 46.39 22.87
N CYS A 22 -1.71 45.58 23.71
CA CYS A 22 -1.77 44.13 23.56
C CYS A 22 -2.43 43.77 22.22
N GLY A 23 -1.61 43.49 21.20
CA GLY A 23 -2.06 42.98 19.91
C GLY A 23 -1.80 41.48 19.83
N ALA A 24 -2.86 40.70 19.65
CA ALA A 24 -2.82 39.28 19.40
C ALA A 24 -1.77 38.93 18.33
N GLY A 25 -0.91 37.96 18.65
CA GLY A 25 0.07 37.43 17.72
C GLY A 25 -0.60 36.80 16.51
N ALA A 26 -0.73 37.57 15.43
CA ALA A 26 -0.96 37.03 14.11
C ALA A 26 0.30 36.21 13.75
N ARG A 27 0.20 34.89 13.92
CA ARG A 27 1.14 33.95 13.31
C ARG A 27 1.08 34.21 11.81
N HIS A 28 2.11 34.85 11.26
CA HIS A 28 2.36 34.86 9.83
C HIS A 28 2.51 33.41 9.40
N GLY A 29 1.44 32.86 8.81
CA GLY A 29 1.51 31.60 8.09
C GLY A 29 2.56 31.74 7.01
N ALA A 30 3.67 31.02 7.17
CA ALA A 30 4.66 30.87 6.11
C ALA A 30 3.92 30.34 4.88
N ALA A 31 3.99 31.07 3.77
CA ALA A 31 3.44 30.62 2.51
C ALA A 31 4.07 29.26 2.17
N SER A 32 3.25 28.23 1.93
CA SER A 32 3.73 26.93 1.46
C SER A 32 4.57 27.14 0.20
N PRO A 33 5.78 26.55 0.11
CA PRO A 33 6.58 26.64 -1.10
C PRO A 33 5.78 26.03 -2.26
N SER A 34 5.65 26.76 -3.36
CA SER A 34 5.13 26.20 -4.60
C SER A 34 5.97 24.99 -4.99
N PRO A 35 5.37 23.88 -5.47
CA PRO A 35 6.13 22.75 -5.98
C PRO A 35 7.13 23.25 -7.02
N GLY A 36 8.42 23.00 -6.79
CA GLY A 36 9.45 23.30 -7.79
C GLY A 36 9.13 22.60 -9.11
N ALA A 37 9.57 23.17 -10.22
CA ALA A 37 9.44 22.49 -11.51
C ALA A 37 10.11 21.10 -11.44
N ARG A 38 9.41 20.05 -11.88
CA ARG A 38 9.96 18.69 -11.89
C ARG A 38 11.23 18.63 -12.73
N SER A 39 12.24 17.94 -12.22
CA SER A 39 13.51 17.74 -12.91
C SER A 39 13.39 16.78 -14.10
N ALA A 40 14.36 16.83 -15.02
CA ALA A 40 14.49 15.86 -16.12
C ALA A 40 14.47 14.40 -15.62
N TRP A 41 15.12 14.14 -14.48
CA TRP A 41 15.13 12.82 -13.85
C TRP A 41 13.73 12.41 -13.37
N GLN A 42 13.03 13.26 -12.62
CA GLN A 42 11.65 12.98 -12.20
C GLN A 42 10.71 12.77 -13.39
N LEU A 43 10.83 13.58 -14.44
CA LEU A 43 10.05 13.41 -15.67
C LEU A 43 10.39 12.11 -16.42
N THR A 44 11.57 11.54 -16.20
CA THR A 44 11.95 10.22 -16.73
C THR A 44 11.32 9.11 -15.91
N LEU A 45 11.36 9.22 -14.58
CA LEU A 45 10.68 8.29 -13.67
C LEU A 45 9.15 8.28 -13.87
N ASP A 46 8.55 9.43 -14.20
CA ASP A 46 7.12 9.55 -14.50
C ASP A 46 6.65 8.70 -15.70
N ARG A 47 7.59 8.28 -16.57
CA ARG A 47 7.35 7.44 -17.75
C ARG A 47 7.29 5.95 -17.45
N VAL A 48 7.51 5.52 -16.21
CA VAL A 48 7.16 4.15 -15.79
C VAL A 48 5.68 3.92 -16.10
N GLY A 49 5.41 2.85 -16.84
CA GLY A 49 4.10 2.55 -17.39
C GLY A 49 3.03 2.37 -16.31
N GLU A 50 1.77 2.48 -16.73
CA GLU A 50 0.60 2.24 -15.86
C GLU A 50 0.49 0.79 -15.37
N ASP A 51 1.33 -0.12 -15.88
CA ASP A 51 1.49 -1.51 -15.43
C ASP A 51 2.81 -1.76 -14.68
N GLY A 52 3.58 -0.70 -14.41
CA GLY A 52 4.89 -0.75 -13.74
C GLY A 52 6.07 -1.12 -14.64
N ARG A 53 5.84 -1.37 -15.95
CA ARG A 53 6.94 -1.69 -16.88
C ARG A 53 7.60 -0.43 -17.43
N VAL A 54 8.83 -0.61 -17.89
CA VAL A 54 9.64 0.44 -18.53
C VAL A 54 9.89 0.03 -19.97
N ASP A 55 9.82 1.00 -20.87
CA ASP A 55 10.14 0.79 -22.28
C ASP A 55 11.62 1.11 -22.56
N LEU A 56 12.14 0.56 -23.66
CA LEU A 56 13.54 0.76 -24.07
C LEU A 56 13.92 2.25 -24.18
N PRO A 57 13.11 3.14 -24.80
CA PRO A 57 13.43 4.57 -24.84
C PRO A 57 13.59 5.20 -23.45
N THR A 58 12.74 4.84 -22.49
CA THR A 58 12.82 5.33 -21.11
C THR A 58 14.07 4.76 -20.41
N ALA A 59 14.37 3.48 -20.59
CA ALA A 59 15.59 2.86 -20.06
C ALA A 59 16.87 3.55 -20.57
N LEU A 60 16.98 3.77 -21.88
CA LEU A 60 18.12 4.48 -22.50
C LEU A 60 18.19 5.94 -22.05
N SER A 61 17.05 6.62 -21.90
CA SER A 61 16.99 8.00 -21.40
C SER A 61 17.45 8.10 -19.95
N ALA A 62 17.08 7.13 -19.11
CA ALA A 62 17.50 7.06 -17.72
C ALA A 62 19.01 6.82 -17.62
N PHE A 63 19.54 5.87 -18.39
CA PHE A 63 20.98 5.58 -18.44
C PHE A 63 21.79 6.79 -18.91
N ALA A 64 21.33 7.47 -19.96
CA ALA A 64 21.96 8.70 -20.46
C ALA A 64 22.04 9.83 -19.42
N GLN A 65 21.08 9.90 -18.50
CA GLN A 65 21.03 10.93 -17.45
C GLN A 65 21.85 10.56 -16.21
N ALA A 66 21.74 9.30 -15.78
CA ALA A 66 22.32 8.82 -14.54
C ALA A 66 23.78 8.36 -14.69
N ILE A 67 24.09 7.65 -15.78
CA ILE A 67 25.35 6.92 -15.96
C ILE A 67 26.22 7.54 -17.05
N GLY A 68 25.78 7.57 -18.31
CA GLY A 68 26.61 8.02 -19.41
C GLY A 68 25.94 7.93 -20.79
N PRO A 69 26.48 8.63 -21.81
CA PRO A 69 25.84 8.75 -23.11
C PRO A 69 25.72 7.40 -23.84
N VAL A 70 24.50 7.03 -24.21
CA VAL A 70 24.20 5.82 -24.99
C VAL A 70 23.47 6.20 -26.29
N PRO A 71 23.82 5.61 -27.46
CA PRO A 71 23.12 5.90 -28.72
C PRO A 71 21.60 5.73 -28.60
N GLY A 72 20.84 6.75 -29.00
CA GLY A 72 19.37 6.77 -28.86
C GLY A 72 18.85 7.12 -27.45
N GLY A 73 19.72 7.21 -26.44
CA GLY A 73 19.39 7.71 -25.12
C GLY A 73 19.32 9.23 -25.12
N VAL A 74 18.11 9.78 -25.25
CA VAL A 74 17.87 11.23 -25.21
C VAL A 74 17.28 11.58 -23.85
N PRO A 75 17.99 12.36 -23.00
CA PRO A 75 17.45 12.87 -21.74
C PRO A 75 16.12 13.60 -21.93
N VAL A 76 15.20 13.41 -20.99
CA VAL A 76 13.93 14.14 -21.00
C VAL A 76 14.20 15.64 -20.80
N PRO A 77 13.63 16.55 -21.61
CA PRO A 77 13.82 17.98 -21.40
C PRO A 77 13.26 18.43 -20.04
N GLY A 78 14.08 19.10 -19.25
CA GLY A 78 13.70 19.62 -17.93
C GLY A 78 14.91 20.20 -17.19
N PRO A 79 14.69 20.89 -16.06
CA PRO A 79 15.78 21.32 -15.21
C PRO A 79 16.58 20.12 -14.70
N ALA A 80 17.88 20.31 -14.51
CA ALA A 80 18.71 19.34 -13.83
C ALA A 80 18.18 19.06 -12.42
N GLY A 81 18.09 17.78 -12.05
CA GLY A 81 17.83 17.35 -10.67
C GLY A 81 19.01 16.56 -10.13
N ASP A 82 19.03 16.41 -8.80
CA ASP A 82 19.90 15.47 -8.12
C ASP A 82 19.42 14.04 -8.40
N ILE A 83 20.36 13.13 -8.60
CA ILE A 83 20.11 11.71 -8.79
C ILE A 83 20.92 10.98 -7.70
N PRO A 84 20.33 10.61 -6.55
CA PRO A 84 21.07 9.94 -5.48
C PRO A 84 21.64 8.59 -5.93
N SER A 85 20.80 7.76 -6.54
CA SER A 85 21.15 6.44 -7.08
C SER A 85 20.93 6.39 -8.59
N GLY A 86 21.83 5.72 -9.30
CA GLY A 86 21.69 5.37 -10.71
C GLY A 86 21.34 3.90 -10.94
N THR A 87 21.18 3.10 -9.89
CA THR A 87 21.04 1.63 -9.97
C THR A 87 19.86 1.21 -10.83
N ILE A 88 18.69 1.83 -10.65
CA ILE A 88 17.51 1.62 -11.49
C ILE A 88 17.78 1.80 -12.99
N ALA A 89 18.63 2.76 -13.39
CA ALA A 89 18.94 3.00 -14.79
C ALA A 89 19.77 1.86 -15.39
N VAL A 90 20.67 1.26 -14.59
CA VAL A 90 21.43 0.07 -14.97
C VAL A 90 20.49 -1.13 -15.14
N ILE A 91 19.62 -1.36 -14.15
CA ILE A 91 18.65 -2.46 -14.16
C ILE A 91 17.72 -2.36 -15.38
N TRP A 92 17.16 -1.18 -15.66
CA TRP A 92 16.27 -0.99 -16.81
C TRP A 92 16.96 -1.30 -18.13
N VAL A 93 18.19 -0.84 -18.33
CA VAL A 93 18.94 -1.13 -19.55
C VAL A 93 19.28 -2.61 -19.67
N PHE A 94 19.63 -3.29 -18.57
CA PHE A 94 19.88 -4.73 -18.59
C PHE A 94 18.61 -5.54 -18.85
N GLY A 95 17.45 -5.09 -18.35
CA GLY A 95 16.15 -5.67 -18.70
C GLY A 95 15.87 -5.66 -20.20
N HIS A 96 16.42 -4.69 -20.94
CA HIS A 96 16.32 -4.58 -22.40
C HIS A 96 17.57 -5.05 -23.16
N TRP A 97 18.51 -5.77 -22.52
CA TRP A 97 19.82 -6.07 -23.12
C TRP A 97 19.76 -6.76 -24.50
N GLY A 98 18.77 -7.63 -24.68
CA GLY A 98 18.52 -8.33 -25.95
C GLY A 98 17.93 -7.46 -27.07
N GLU A 99 17.39 -6.29 -26.72
CA GLU A 99 16.82 -5.31 -27.66
C GLU A 99 17.86 -4.26 -28.08
N LEU A 100 18.96 -4.13 -27.33
CA LEU A 100 20.01 -3.16 -27.60
C LEU A 100 20.76 -3.47 -28.91
N THR A 101 21.22 -2.43 -29.60
CA THR A 101 22.19 -2.56 -30.69
C THR A 101 23.58 -2.90 -30.15
N ALA A 102 24.50 -3.32 -31.03
CA ALA A 102 25.89 -3.55 -30.65
C ALA A 102 26.55 -2.28 -30.09
N ASP A 103 26.30 -1.12 -30.72
CA ASP A 103 26.83 0.17 -30.29
C ASP A 103 26.26 0.59 -28.93
N GLN A 104 24.97 0.32 -28.67
CA GLN A 104 24.35 0.57 -27.38
C GLN A 104 24.96 -0.30 -26.29
N ARG A 105 25.11 -1.62 -26.52
CA ARG A 105 25.78 -2.52 -25.56
C ARG A 105 27.22 -2.09 -25.28
N ALA A 106 27.97 -1.72 -26.31
CA ALA A 106 29.34 -1.26 -26.17
C ALA A 106 29.42 0.04 -25.34
N ALA A 107 28.53 1.01 -25.59
CA ALA A 107 28.46 2.25 -24.81
C ALA A 107 28.12 1.98 -23.34
N VAL A 108 27.13 1.11 -23.07
CA VAL A 108 26.74 0.75 -21.69
C VAL A 108 27.91 0.09 -20.95
N LEU A 109 28.56 -0.91 -21.54
CA LEU A 109 29.71 -1.59 -20.90
C LEU A 109 30.88 -0.65 -20.70
N HIS A 110 31.13 0.24 -21.68
CA HIS A 110 32.16 1.26 -21.59
C HIS A 110 31.93 2.18 -20.40
N ASP A 111 30.71 2.67 -20.20
CA ASP A 111 30.39 3.66 -19.16
C ASP A 111 30.28 3.06 -17.75
N LEU A 112 29.94 1.77 -17.65
CA LEU A 112 30.01 1.02 -16.40
C LEU A 112 31.43 0.60 -16.01
N ASP A 113 32.43 0.91 -16.84
CA ASP A 113 33.82 0.44 -16.68
C ASP A 113 33.90 -1.08 -16.51
N ALA A 114 32.96 -1.81 -17.12
CA ALA A 114 32.85 -3.25 -16.98
C ALA A 114 34.03 -3.91 -17.71
N PRO A 115 34.93 -4.63 -17.01
CA PRO A 115 35.91 -5.46 -17.68
C PRO A 115 35.14 -6.53 -18.44
N THR A 116 35.09 -6.42 -19.77
CA THR A 116 34.45 -7.43 -20.59
C THR A 116 35.20 -8.73 -20.35
N SER A 117 34.51 -9.72 -19.78
CA SER A 117 35.08 -11.05 -19.70
C SER A 117 35.41 -11.45 -21.14
N GLN A 118 36.68 -11.70 -21.45
CA GLN A 118 37.03 -12.32 -22.73
C GLN A 118 36.25 -13.63 -22.76
N ALA A 119 35.19 -13.67 -23.56
CA ALA A 119 34.34 -14.82 -23.69
C ALA A 119 35.22 -16.02 -24.03
N THR A 120 35.40 -16.93 -23.06
CA THR A 120 35.69 -18.31 -23.43
C THR A 120 34.42 -18.78 -24.14
N PRO A 121 34.49 -19.26 -25.39
CA PRO A 121 33.31 -19.73 -26.09
C PRO A 121 32.65 -20.79 -25.20
N ALA A 122 31.43 -20.51 -24.73
CA ALA A 122 30.61 -21.47 -24.00
C ALA A 122 30.18 -22.57 -24.98
N GLY A 123 31.09 -23.48 -25.27
CA GLY A 123 30.88 -24.72 -26.00
C GLY A 123 30.51 -25.85 -25.04
N LEU A 124 29.39 -25.71 -24.34
CA LEU A 124 28.63 -26.85 -23.82
C LEU A 124 27.19 -26.70 -24.31
N ALA A 125 27.05 -26.84 -25.63
CA ALA A 125 25.79 -27.22 -26.22
C ALA A 125 25.42 -28.60 -25.67
N LEU A 126 24.35 -28.67 -24.86
CA LEU A 126 23.69 -29.95 -24.61
C LEU A 126 23.14 -30.45 -25.96
N PRO A 127 23.39 -31.72 -26.35
CA PRO A 127 22.93 -32.24 -27.63
C PRO A 127 21.40 -32.25 -27.67
N ALA A 128 20.84 -31.66 -28.74
CA ALA A 128 19.40 -31.51 -28.98
C ALA A 128 18.66 -32.83 -29.28
N ASP A 129 19.33 -33.98 -29.19
CA ASP A 129 18.84 -35.26 -29.72
C ASP A 129 18.06 -36.12 -28.70
N LYS A 130 17.60 -35.56 -27.58
CA LYS A 130 16.80 -36.30 -26.56
C LYS A 130 15.53 -35.60 -26.08
N LEU A 131 14.86 -34.83 -26.94
CA LEU A 131 13.48 -34.41 -26.70
C LEU A 131 12.54 -35.17 -27.65
N THR A 132 11.92 -36.24 -27.15
CA THR A 132 10.82 -36.94 -27.82
C THR A 132 9.58 -36.05 -27.88
N PRO A 133 8.90 -35.91 -29.04
CA PRO A 133 7.68 -35.14 -29.16
C PRO A 133 6.46 -36.04 -28.90
N ALA A 134 5.78 -35.87 -27.78
CA ALA A 134 4.42 -36.39 -27.59
C ALA A 134 3.67 -35.58 -26.53
N GLY A 135 2.88 -34.61 -26.98
CA GLY A 135 1.90 -33.89 -26.18
C GLY A 135 0.91 -33.17 -27.10
N PRO A 136 -0.41 -33.18 -26.80
CA PRO A 136 -1.45 -32.83 -27.76
C PRO A 136 -1.47 -31.33 -28.05
N VAL A 137 -1.69 -31.01 -29.32
CA VAL A 137 -1.91 -29.66 -29.84
C VAL A 137 -3.26 -29.14 -29.34
N LEU A 138 -3.23 -28.07 -28.53
CA LEU A 138 -4.41 -27.27 -28.23
C LEU A 138 -4.64 -26.21 -29.33
N PRO A 139 -5.89 -25.82 -29.62
CA PRO A 139 -6.22 -24.96 -30.74
C PRO A 139 -5.75 -23.51 -30.51
N ALA A 140 -5.25 -22.90 -31.58
CA ALA A 140 -4.76 -21.54 -31.64
C ALA A 140 -5.89 -20.51 -31.42
N GLY A 141 -5.72 -19.62 -30.45
CA GLY A 141 -6.65 -18.52 -30.22
C GLY A 141 -6.38 -17.76 -28.92
N LEU A 142 -5.32 -16.95 -28.92
CA LEU A 142 -5.02 -15.77 -28.08
C LEU A 142 -3.48 -15.64 -27.99
N GLY A 143 -2.91 -14.86 -28.91
CA GLY A 143 -1.48 -14.56 -28.93
C GLY A 143 -1.09 -13.65 -27.77
N LEU A 144 -0.95 -14.21 -26.58
CA LEU A 144 0.01 -13.69 -25.60
C LEU A 144 1.38 -14.12 -26.11
N HIS A 145 2.22 -13.16 -26.52
CA HIS A 145 3.63 -13.43 -26.72
C HIS A 145 4.19 -14.00 -25.43
N ALA A 146 4.42 -15.31 -25.40
CA ALA A 146 5.22 -15.93 -24.34
C ALA A 146 6.55 -15.16 -24.30
N PRO A 147 7.00 -14.65 -23.13
CA PRO A 147 8.25 -13.93 -23.04
C PRO A 147 9.37 -14.85 -23.54
N LYS A 148 10.07 -14.36 -24.57
CA LYS A 148 11.33 -14.93 -25.05
C LYS A 148 12.25 -15.07 -23.84
N ALA A 149 12.96 -16.21 -23.73
CA ALA A 149 13.90 -16.47 -22.63
C ALA A 149 14.76 -15.20 -22.37
N PRO A 150 15.00 -14.80 -21.10
CA PRO A 150 15.70 -13.57 -20.79
C PRO A 150 17.00 -13.52 -21.58
N ALA A 151 17.18 -12.43 -22.33
CA ALA A 151 18.42 -12.18 -23.03
C ALA A 151 19.57 -12.26 -22.01
N GLN A 152 20.65 -12.93 -22.38
CA GLN A 152 21.80 -13.12 -21.51
C GLN A 152 22.26 -11.77 -20.96
N ASP A 153 22.16 -11.59 -19.64
CA ASP A 153 22.81 -10.55 -18.85
C ASP A 153 24.24 -10.31 -19.40
N PRO A 154 24.72 -9.04 -19.45
CA PRO A 154 26.08 -8.71 -19.89
C PRO A 154 27.22 -9.51 -19.23
N ASN A 155 26.97 -10.27 -18.16
CA ASN A 155 27.95 -11.13 -17.47
C ASN A 155 29.18 -10.32 -17.05
N ILE A 156 28.92 -9.29 -16.25
CA ILE A 156 29.94 -8.37 -15.75
C ILE A 156 30.81 -9.10 -14.73
N ALA A 157 32.13 -9.09 -14.95
CA ALA A 157 33.06 -9.68 -14.00
C ALA A 157 33.19 -8.82 -12.75
N CYS A 158 33.33 -9.45 -11.59
CA CYS A 158 33.57 -8.74 -10.35
C CYS A 158 34.96 -8.10 -10.32
N LEU A 159 35.04 -6.94 -9.67
CA LEU A 159 36.33 -6.42 -9.22
C LEU A 159 36.94 -7.40 -8.21
N SER A 160 38.27 -7.37 -8.08
CA SER A 160 39.02 -8.16 -7.09
C SER A 160 39.52 -7.34 -5.91
N ALA A 161 39.42 -6.01 -6.01
CA ALA A 161 39.78 -5.04 -5.01
C ALA A 161 39.06 -3.71 -5.28
N ASP A 162 39.07 -2.83 -4.30
CA ASP A 162 38.68 -1.43 -4.49
C ASP A 162 39.53 -0.73 -5.54
N SER A 163 38.91 0.17 -6.30
CA SER A 163 39.66 1.08 -7.16
C SER A 163 40.49 2.05 -6.31
N ALA A 164 41.56 2.59 -6.91
CA ALA A 164 42.31 3.68 -6.31
C ALA A 164 41.38 4.86 -5.93
N GLY A 165 41.54 5.40 -4.72
CA GLY A 165 40.75 6.51 -4.19
C GLY A 165 39.51 6.10 -3.40
N ALA A 166 39.12 4.81 -3.39
CA ALA A 166 37.98 4.32 -2.61
C ALA A 166 38.33 4.03 -1.14
N GLU A 167 39.62 4.03 -0.79
CA GLU A 167 40.11 3.71 0.55
C GLU A 167 39.41 4.49 1.68
N PRO A 168 39.07 5.80 1.53
CA PRO A 168 38.39 6.56 2.57
C PRO A 168 36.99 6.03 2.93
N TYR A 169 36.34 5.28 2.06
CA TYR A 169 34.96 4.82 2.24
C TYR A 169 34.86 3.40 2.80
N ARG A 170 35.95 2.63 2.77
CA ARG A 170 35.96 1.21 3.16
C ARG A 170 35.53 0.98 4.60
N ALA A 171 35.96 1.86 5.52
CA ALA A 171 35.52 1.79 6.92
C ALA A 171 34.01 2.05 7.07
N GLN A 172 33.45 2.98 6.28
CA GLN A 172 32.01 3.25 6.29
C GLN A 172 31.22 2.07 5.74
N VAL A 173 31.69 1.44 4.65
CA VAL A 173 31.05 0.24 4.10
C VAL A 173 31.01 -0.90 5.12
N ALA A 174 32.12 -1.19 5.79
CA ALA A 174 32.18 -2.24 6.80
C ALA A 174 31.24 -1.97 8.00
N ASP A 175 31.13 -0.70 8.40
CA ASP A 175 30.21 -0.26 9.45
C ASP A 175 28.75 -0.45 9.03
N ILE A 176 28.38 -0.01 7.82
CA ILE A 176 27.03 -0.19 7.27
C ILE A 176 26.69 -1.67 7.09
N GLU A 177 27.61 -2.51 6.60
CA GLU A 177 27.41 -3.96 6.51
C GLU A 177 27.09 -4.59 7.87
N SER A 178 27.76 -4.12 8.93
CA SER A 178 27.50 -4.53 10.31
C SER A 178 26.13 -4.08 10.78
N GLU A 179 25.73 -2.83 10.51
CA GLU A 179 24.39 -2.32 10.85
C GLU A 179 23.28 -3.07 10.11
N LEU A 180 23.43 -3.29 8.80
CA LEU A 180 22.49 -4.08 8.00
C LEU A 180 22.33 -5.50 8.56
N THR A 181 23.44 -6.16 8.93
CA THR A 181 23.42 -7.50 9.53
C THR A 181 22.74 -7.50 10.92
N GLY A 182 22.70 -6.37 11.61
CA GLY A 182 21.95 -6.21 12.87
C GLY A 182 20.43 -6.24 12.69
N HIS A 183 19.94 -5.92 11.49
CA HIS A 183 18.51 -5.83 11.17
C HIS A 183 18.00 -6.92 10.23
N LEU A 184 18.85 -7.35 9.30
CA LEU A 184 18.52 -8.30 8.24
C LEU A 184 19.23 -9.64 8.46
N GLN A 185 19.00 -10.59 7.56
CA GLN A 185 19.77 -11.83 7.56
C GLN A 185 21.26 -11.54 7.29
N PRO A 186 22.18 -12.47 7.63
CA PRO A 186 23.60 -12.29 7.35
C PRO A 186 23.87 -11.93 5.88
N PHE A 187 24.73 -10.95 5.66
CA PHE A 187 25.07 -10.47 4.32
C PHE A 187 25.56 -11.64 3.44
N PRO A 188 25.01 -11.85 2.22
CA PRO A 188 25.30 -13.06 1.43
C PRO A 188 26.73 -13.16 0.89
N TYR A 189 27.42 -12.04 0.66
CA TYR A 189 28.80 -12.03 0.16
C TYR A 189 29.68 -10.86 0.66
N PRO A 190 29.90 -10.70 1.98
CA PRO A 190 30.58 -9.52 2.56
C PRO A 190 32.04 -9.37 2.13
N LYS A 191 32.65 -10.37 1.49
CA LYS A 191 34.04 -10.34 1.03
C LYS A 191 34.21 -9.92 -0.44
N THR A 192 33.11 -9.72 -1.17
CA THR A 192 33.12 -9.41 -2.61
C THR A 192 32.25 -8.20 -2.94
N VAL A 193 32.10 -7.28 -1.98
CA VAL A 193 31.59 -5.92 -2.21
C VAL A 193 32.75 -4.97 -2.39
N PHE A 194 32.95 -4.51 -3.62
CA PHE A 194 34.03 -3.58 -3.97
C PHE A 194 33.48 -2.22 -4.38
N MET A 195 34.30 -1.19 -4.25
CA MET A 195 33.97 0.16 -4.65
C MET A 195 34.82 0.58 -5.83
N SER A 196 34.20 1.27 -6.78
CA SER A 196 34.87 1.92 -7.89
C SER A 196 34.59 3.41 -7.86
N LEU A 197 35.60 4.23 -7.62
CA LEU A 197 35.52 5.66 -7.89
C LEU A 197 35.65 5.84 -9.39
N ASN A 198 34.56 6.22 -10.04
CA ASN A 198 34.57 6.41 -11.47
C ASN A 198 35.46 7.62 -11.79
N THR A 199 36.68 7.41 -12.28
CA THR A 199 37.60 8.53 -12.56
C THR A 199 37.26 9.29 -13.84
N ARG A 200 36.25 8.83 -14.59
CA ARG A 200 35.83 9.49 -15.82
C ARG A 200 34.95 10.67 -15.43
N ASN A 201 35.22 11.84 -16.00
CA ASN A 201 34.30 12.98 -15.94
C ASN A 201 33.07 12.64 -16.79
N ILE A 202 32.20 11.77 -16.26
CA ILE A 202 30.91 11.54 -16.87
C ILE A 202 30.09 12.79 -16.60
N VAL A 203 29.51 13.33 -17.66
CA VAL A 203 28.61 14.49 -17.61
C VAL A 203 27.29 14.13 -16.87
N ALA A 204 27.13 12.86 -16.49
CA ALA A 204 26.00 12.24 -15.83
C ALA A 204 26.01 12.42 -14.30
N LYS A 205 24.82 12.36 -13.68
CA LYS A 205 24.53 13.01 -12.38
C LYS A 205 24.20 12.10 -11.21
N ALA A 206 24.22 10.77 -11.38
CA ALA A 206 24.02 9.89 -10.22
C ALA A 206 25.13 10.12 -9.18
N ALA A 207 24.83 10.08 -7.88
CA ALA A 207 25.87 10.16 -6.86
C ALA A 207 26.62 8.83 -6.76
N ALA A 208 25.87 7.73 -6.72
CA ALA A 208 26.39 6.37 -6.80
C ALA A 208 25.44 5.46 -7.61
N TYR A 209 25.89 4.25 -7.91
CA TYR A 209 25.06 3.17 -8.43
C TYR A 209 25.72 1.81 -8.17
N THR A 210 24.92 0.76 -8.25
CA THR A 210 25.30 -0.62 -7.97
C THR A 210 25.25 -1.48 -9.21
N VAL A 211 26.25 -2.34 -9.38
CA VAL A 211 26.30 -3.37 -10.41
C VAL A 211 26.58 -4.72 -9.77
N ALA A 212 25.63 -5.66 -9.86
CA ALA A 212 25.86 -7.04 -9.49
C ALA A 212 26.81 -7.72 -10.48
N CYS A 213 27.67 -8.62 -10.00
CA CYS A 213 28.74 -9.17 -10.82
C CYS A 213 28.96 -10.67 -10.61
N GLY A 214 29.61 -11.27 -11.61
CA GLY A 214 29.92 -12.69 -11.70
C GLY A 214 28.67 -13.57 -11.53
N PRO A 215 27.68 -13.47 -12.44
CA PRO A 215 26.50 -14.32 -12.41
C PRO A 215 26.90 -15.80 -12.51
N THR A 216 26.19 -16.64 -11.77
CA THR A 216 26.36 -18.10 -11.80
C THR A 216 25.30 -18.73 -12.71
N GLY A 217 25.53 -19.97 -13.13
CA GLY A 217 24.52 -20.76 -13.86
C GLY A 217 23.23 -21.03 -13.08
N HIS A 218 23.16 -20.66 -11.80
CA HIS A 218 22.00 -20.81 -10.93
C HIS A 218 21.21 -19.51 -10.71
N GLY A 219 21.52 -18.45 -11.46
CA GLY A 219 20.82 -17.15 -11.32
C GLY A 219 21.17 -16.40 -10.03
N THR A 220 22.36 -16.66 -9.48
CA THR A 220 22.91 -15.90 -8.35
C THR A 220 24.13 -15.10 -8.78
N PHE A 221 24.55 -14.12 -7.97
CA PHE A 221 25.77 -13.35 -8.20
C PHE A 221 26.87 -13.75 -7.21
N THR A 222 28.13 -13.55 -7.58
CA THR A 222 29.30 -13.85 -6.74
C THR A 222 29.84 -12.62 -6.01
N GLY A 223 29.36 -11.43 -6.37
CA GLY A 223 29.70 -10.18 -5.70
C GLY A 223 28.92 -9.00 -6.25
N CYS A 224 29.36 -7.82 -5.85
CA CYS A 224 28.71 -6.56 -6.17
C CYS A 224 29.76 -5.43 -6.23
N THR A 225 29.58 -4.48 -7.14
CA THR A 225 30.41 -3.27 -7.21
C THR A 225 29.54 -2.04 -7.00
N ILE A 226 29.95 -1.17 -6.07
CA ILE A 226 29.37 0.16 -5.87
C ILE A 226 30.23 1.18 -6.60
N HIS A 227 29.66 1.84 -7.60
CA HIS A 227 30.32 2.87 -8.37
C HIS A 227 29.97 4.24 -7.79
N ILE A 228 30.99 5.00 -7.41
CA ILE A 228 30.86 6.34 -6.83
C ILE A 228 31.31 7.35 -7.88
N ASN A 229 30.43 8.29 -8.24
CA ASN A 229 30.78 9.33 -9.20
C ASN A 229 31.60 10.46 -8.52
N PRO A 230 32.58 11.08 -9.20
CA PRO A 230 33.43 12.12 -8.60
C PRO A 230 32.69 13.36 -8.12
N ALA A 231 31.50 13.62 -8.64
CA ALA A 231 30.66 14.70 -8.16
C ALA A 231 30.19 14.47 -6.71
N ALA A 232 29.92 13.21 -6.34
CA ALA A 232 29.50 12.83 -5.00
C ALA A 232 30.60 13.01 -3.95
N THR A 233 31.87 13.04 -4.36
CA THR A 233 33.02 13.20 -3.44
C THR A 233 33.32 14.67 -3.14
N LYS A 234 32.56 15.61 -3.70
CA LYS A 234 32.75 17.06 -3.55
C LYS A 234 31.50 17.71 -2.91
N PRO A 235 31.65 18.85 -2.22
CA PRO A 235 30.48 19.61 -1.76
C PRO A 235 29.55 20.00 -2.92
N PRO A 236 28.22 20.02 -2.70
CA PRO A 236 27.53 19.77 -1.44
C PRO A 236 27.13 18.30 -1.23
N TYR A 237 27.65 17.35 -2.00
CA TYR A 237 27.25 15.93 -1.92
C TYR A 237 28.13 15.10 -0.97
N ALA A 238 29.36 15.55 -0.73
CA ALA A 238 30.33 14.82 0.10
C ALA A 238 29.83 14.55 1.54
N ASP A 239 28.97 15.40 2.10
CA ASP A 239 28.39 15.22 3.43
C ASP A 239 27.27 14.16 3.46
N ARG A 240 26.80 13.69 2.29
CA ARG A 240 25.76 12.67 2.13
C ARG A 240 26.30 11.30 1.69
N MET A 241 27.62 11.14 1.64
CA MET A 241 28.23 9.90 1.14
C MET A 241 27.77 8.66 1.91
N ARG A 242 27.61 8.75 3.24
CA ARG A 242 27.08 7.62 4.03
C ARG A 242 25.70 7.22 3.54
N ASP A 243 24.81 8.18 3.33
CA ASP A 243 23.43 7.94 2.90
C ASP A 243 23.41 7.18 1.56
N TYR A 244 24.22 7.63 0.59
CA TYR A 244 24.37 6.93 -0.70
C TYR A 244 24.94 5.52 -0.53
N LEU A 245 25.95 5.32 0.32
CA LEU A 245 26.51 4.00 0.56
C LEU A 245 25.52 3.05 1.24
N VAL A 246 24.67 3.55 2.15
CA VAL A 246 23.59 2.76 2.77
C VAL A 246 22.60 2.28 1.71
N HIS A 247 22.18 3.18 0.81
CA HIS A 247 21.29 2.84 -0.30
C HIS A 247 21.91 1.77 -1.20
N GLU A 248 23.13 2.00 -1.70
CA GLU A 248 23.80 1.08 -2.62
C GLU A 248 24.17 -0.27 -1.98
N LEU A 249 24.59 -0.29 -0.71
CA LEU A 249 24.84 -1.55 -0.01
C LEU A 249 23.57 -2.38 0.20
N THR A 250 22.42 -1.72 0.33
CA THR A 250 21.13 -2.42 0.40
C THR A 250 20.82 -3.11 -0.93
N HIS A 251 21.11 -2.48 -2.08
CA HIS A 251 21.04 -3.18 -3.37
C HIS A 251 21.96 -4.41 -3.41
N CYS A 252 23.23 -4.27 -2.99
CA CYS A 252 24.15 -5.40 -2.92
C CYS A 252 23.62 -6.53 -2.02
N TYR A 253 23.01 -6.24 -0.88
CA TYR A 253 22.37 -7.23 -0.03
C TYR A 253 21.23 -7.96 -0.78
N LEU A 254 20.33 -7.21 -1.42
CA LEU A 254 19.16 -7.76 -2.12
C LEU A 254 19.56 -8.61 -3.32
N TYR A 255 20.60 -8.22 -4.06
CA TYR A 255 21.21 -9.04 -5.10
C TYR A 255 21.76 -10.37 -4.58
N GLY A 256 22.46 -10.35 -3.44
CA GLY A 256 22.93 -11.58 -2.82
C GLY A 256 21.79 -12.47 -2.33
N ARG A 257 20.68 -11.85 -1.92
CA ARG A 257 19.54 -12.56 -1.35
C ARG A 257 18.64 -13.21 -2.39
N PHE A 258 18.45 -12.54 -3.52
CA PHE A 258 17.46 -12.92 -4.55
C PHE A 258 18.06 -13.24 -5.91
N GLY A 259 19.34 -12.95 -6.12
CA GLY A 259 20.02 -13.19 -7.39
C GLY A 259 19.41 -12.38 -8.54
N THR A 260 19.43 -12.93 -9.74
CA THR A 260 18.91 -12.29 -10.96
C THR A 260 17.40 -12.03 -10.92
N ALA A 261 16.67 -12.64 -9.97
CA ALA A 261 15.26 -12.36 -9.81
C ALA A 261 15.01 -10.95 -9.26
N TYR A 262 15.98 -10.35 -8.57
CA TYR A 262 15.87 -8.99 -8.06
C TYR A 262 15.70 -7.97 -9.19
N ASP A 263 16.40 -8.14 -10.32
CA ASP A 263 16.32 -7.24 -11.48
C ASP A 263 14.92 -7.20 -12.13
N ALA A 264 14.12 -8.25 -11.92
CA ALA A 264 12.77 -8.35 -12.43
C ALA A 264 11.70 -7.80 -11.48
N MET A 265 12.06 -7.52 -10.21
CA MET A 265 11.09 -7.08 -9.20
C MET A 265 10.52 -5.68 -9.52
N PRO A 266 9.38 -5.30 -8.92
CA PRO A 266 8.78 -4.00 -9.16
C PRO A 266 9.67 -2.89 -8.57
N GLN A 267 9.66 -1.73 -9.22
CA GLN A 267 10.61 -0.65 -8.91
C GLN A 267 10.45 -0.08 -7.48
N TRP A 268 9.26 -0.18 -6.89
CA TRP A 268 9.03 0.24 -5.51
C TRP A 268 9.77 -0.66 -4.50
N TYR A 269 10.03 -1.92 -4.86
CA TYR A 269 10.84 -2.81 -4.06
C TYR A 269 12.32 -2.58 -4.34
N ILE A 270 12.69 -2.45 -5.62
CA ILE A 270 14.08 -2.26 -6.05
C ILE A 270 14.66 -0.98 -5.45
N GLU A 271 14.02 0.18 -5.63
CA GLU A 271 14.55 1.47 -5.12
C GLU A 271 13.88 1.91 -3.81
N GLY A 272 12.61 1.58 -3.58
CA GLY A 272 11.93 1.99 -2.35
C GLY A 272 12.44 1.27 -1.09
N THR A 273 12.96 0.04 -1.20
CA THR A 273 13.54 -0.66 -0.04
C THR A 273 14.87 -0.02 0.38
N PRO A 274 15.86 0.16 -0.52
CA PRO A 274 17.07 0.93 -0.21
C PRO A 274 16.81 2.33 0.31
N ASN A 275 15.85 3.08 -0.25
CA ASN A 275 15.48 4.40 0.27
C ASN A 275 14.93 4.35 1.69
N TRP A 276 14.13 3.34 2.02
CA TRP A 276 13.63 3.20 3.40
C TRP A 276 14.77 2.88 4.37
N VAL A 277 15.72 2.04 3.96
CA VAL A 277 16.91 1.70 4.75
C VAL A 277 17.83 2.92 4.92
N GLU A 278 18.02 3.72 3.87
CA GLU A 278 18.70 5.03 3.93
C GLU A 278 18.04 5.94 4.96
N GLU A 279 16.72 6.04 5.00
CA GLU A 279 16.00 6.86 6.00
C GLU A 279 16.17 6.34 7.44
N GLN A 280 16.43 5.05 7.64
CA GLN A 280 16.64 4.47 8.99
C GLN A 280 18.09 4.59 9.47
N LEU A 281 19.08 4.41 8.58
CA LEU A 281 20.50 4.29 8.94
C LEU A 281 21.36 5.46 8.43
N GLY A 282 20.78 6.35 7.63
CA GLY A 282 21.42 7.55 7.10
C GLY A 282 21.64 8.62 8.15
N THR A 283 22.34 9.67 7.75
CA THR A 283 22.79 10.76 8.63
C THR A 283 21.82 11.94 8.72
N ARG A 284 20.83 12.03 7.83
CA ARG A 284 19.85 13.12 7.81
C ARG A 284 18.43 12.60 7.60
N GLN A 285 17.51 13.17 8.38
CA GLN A 285 16.07 13.15 8.09
C GLN A 285 15.71 14.50 7.44
N ALA A 286 15.63 14.55 6.12
CA ALA A 286 15.23 15.76 5.40
C ALA A 286 14.17 15.41 4.34
N LEU A 287 13.28 16.35 4.02
CA LEU A 287 12.39 16.23 2.86
C LEU A 287 13.23 16.18 1.58
N GLY A 288 13.55 14.97 1.15
CA GLY A 288 14.13 14.71 -0.16
C GLY A 288 13.06 14.72 -1.25
N THR A 289 13.52 14.67 -2.50
CA THR A 289 12.68 14.52 -3.69
C THR A 289 11.76 13.29 -3.60
N ALA A 290 12.22 12.19 -2.98
CA ALA A 290 11.41 10.98 -2.79
C ALA A 290 10.17 11.21 -1.92
N TRP A 291 10.29 11.99 -0.83
CA TRP A 291 9.15 12.37 0.02
C TRP A 291 8.15 13.25 -0.73
N THR A 292 8.64 14.27 -1.42
CA THR A 292 7.81 15.15 -2.25
C THR A 292 7.07 14.35 -3.32
N ASP A 293 7.78 13.49 -4.05
CA ASP A 293 7.19 12.63 -5.08
C ASP A 293 6.16 11.67 -4.46
N TYR A 294 6.41 11.12 -3.26
CA TYR A 294 5.42 10.29 -2.55
C TYR A 294 4.14 11.09 -2.28
N LEU A 295 4.25 12.24 -1.62
CA LEU A 295 3.10 13.05 -1.19
C LEU A 295 2.35 13.73 -2.35
N ASP A 296 3.03 14.09 -3.44
CA ASP A 296 2.43 14.73 -4.61
C ASP A 296 1.73 13.75 -5.57
N THR A 297 1.98 12.45 -5.43
CA THR A 297 1.44 11.42 -6.33
C THR A 297 0.56 10.38 -5.61
N PRO A 298 -0.42 10.76 -4.77
CA PRO A 298 -1.22 9.81 -3.98
C PRO A 298 -1.90 8.74 -4.85
N THR A 299 -2.34 9.11 -6.05
CA THR A 299 -3.06 8.23 -6.98
C THR A 299 -2.17 7.23 -7.71
N TRP A 300 -0.85 7.31 -7.56
CA TRP A 300 0.05 6.34 -8.15
C TRP A 300 0.00 5.02 -7.40
N PRO A 301 -0.29 3.91 -8.11
CA PRO A 301 -0.24 2.59 -7.52
C PRO A 301 1.20 2.20 -7.22
N LEU A 302 1.39 1.33 -6.22
CA LEU A 302 2.70 0.93 -5.72
C LEU A 302 3.62 0.39 -6.84
N TYR A 303 3.10 -0.41 -7.77
CA TYR A 303 3.88 -0.95 -8.90
C TYR A 303 4.39 0.10 -9.90
N ARG A 304 3.89 1.34 -9.85
CA ARG A 304 4.40 2.46 -10.66
C ARG A 304 5.48 3.27 -9.94
N ARG A 305 5.57 3.15 -8.61
CA ARG A 305 6.53 3.91 -7.80
C ARG A 305 7.95 3.37 -7.98
N THR A 306 8.93 4.26 -7.87
CA THR A 306 10.37 3.94 -7.82
C THR A 306 10.89 4.28 -6.43
N TYR A 307 11.71 5.32 -6.28
CA TYR A 307 12.24 5.85 -5.01
C TYR A 307 11.13 6.15 -4.01
N SER A 308 10.03 6.77 -4.45
CA SER A 308 8.87 7.09 -3.59
C SER A 308 8.15 5.84 -3.04
N GLY A 309 8.49 4.63 -3.50
CA GLY A 309 8.01 3.37 -2.94
C GLY A 309 8.34 3.20 -1.45
N PHE A 310 9.37 3.88 -0.95
CA PHE A 310 9.75 3.82 0.47
C PHE A 310 8.64 4.22 1.44
N GLY A 311 7.73 5.11 1.01
CA GLY A 311 6.59 5.54 1.82
C GLY A 311 5.63 4.41 2.20
N PHE A 312 5.61 3.32 1.42
CA PHE A 312 4.92 2.07 1.80
C PHE A 312 5.52 1.46 3.07
N TYR A 313 6.85 1.35 3.14
CA TYR A 313 7.55 0.82 4.32
C TYR A 313 7.47 1.75 5.52
N VAL A 314 7.49 3.07 5.29
CA VAL A 314 7.21 4.03 6.37
C VAL A 314 5.83 3.79 6.95
N HIS A 315 4.81 3.65 6.11
CA HIS A 315 3.45 3.45 6.60
C HIS A 315 3.23 2.07 7.26
N LEU A 316 3.96 1.04 6.83
CA LEU A 316 4.01 -0.25 7.55
C LEU A 316 4.52 -0.04 8.98
N ALA A 317 5.66 0.64 9.14
CA ALA A 317 6.24 0.91 10.47
C ALA A 317 5.29 1.71 11.37
N GLU A 318 4.66 2.74 10.82
CA GLU A 318 3.72 3.61 11.54
C GLU A 318 2.50 2.87 12.07
N THR A 319 2.10 1.80 11.39
CA THR A 319 0.89 1.02 11.68
C THR A 319 1.21 -0.30 12.38
N GLY A 320 2.46 -0.49 12.81
CA GLY A 320 2.89 -1.58 13.68
C GLY A 320 3.55 -2.77 12.99
N THR A 321 3.72 -2.72 11.67
CA THR A 321 4.48 -3.73 10.92
C THR A 321 5.94 -3.32 10.84
N ASP A 322 6.84 -4.11 11.43
CA ASP A 322 8.29 -3.90 11.39
C ASP A 322 8.85 -4.20 9.99
N PRO A 323 9.28 -3.20 9.19
CA PRO A 323 9.70 -3.44 7.82
C PRO A 323 10.95 -4.32 7.71
N TRP A 324 11.86 -4.27 8.69
CA TRP A 324 13.05 -5.12 8.73
C TRP A 324 12.71 -6.61 8.66
N LYS A 325 11.57 -7.01 9.24
CA LYS A 325 11.11 -8.41 9.27
C LYS A 325 10.39 -8.84 8.00
N VAL A 326 9.89 -7.90 7.20
CA VAL A 326 9.08 -8.21 6.01
C VAL A 326 9.79 -7.96 4.68
N ILE A 327 10.92 -7.23 4.64
CA ILE A 327 11.72 -7.03 3.42
C ILE A 327 12.06 -8.37 2.73
N ASP A 328 12.58 -9.33 3.50
CA ASP A 328 12.95 -10.66 3.01
C ASP A 328 11.73 -11.50 2.56
N PRO A 329 10.65 -11.61 3.37
CA PRO A 329 9.39 -12.23 2.95
C PRO A 329 8.78 -11.64 1.67
N ILE A 330 8.78 -10.31 1.54
CA ILE A 330 8.26 -9.59 0.36
C ILE A 330 9.03 -10.03 -0.89
N GLY A 331 10.36 -9.91 -0.89
CA GLY A 331 11.18 -10.31 -2.05
C GLY A 331 11.08 -11.82 -2.33
N THR A 332 10.98 -12.65 -1.29
CA THR A 332 10.80 -14.11 -1.44
C THR A 332 9.49 -14.46 -2.14
N ALA A 333 8.40 -13.73 -1.83
CA ALA A 333 7.10 -13.92 -2.44
C ALA A 333 7.03 -13.44 -3.90
N MET A 334 7.79 -12.40 -4.25
CA MET A 334 7.88 -11.88 -5.63
C MET A 334 8.73 -12.76 -6.54
N ARG A 335 9.83 -13.32 -6.03
CA ARG A 335 10.82 -14.07 -6.79
C ARG A 335 10.26 -15.10 -7.81
N PRO A 336 9.26 -15.94 -7.48
CA PRO A 336 8.74 -16.92 -8.45
C PRO A 336 7.83 -16.30 -9.54
N LEU A 337 7.49 -15.01 -9.45
CA LEU A 337 6.49 -14.35 -10.28
C LEU A 337 7.07 -13.37 -11.31
N SER A 338 8.39 -13.38 -11.53
CA SER A 338 9.07 -12.51 -12.51
C SER A 338 8.45 -12.56 -13.92
N ALA A 339 7.87 -13.70 -14.32
CA ALA A 339 7.17 -13.86 -15.58
C ALA A 339 5.72 -13.30 -15.58
N GLY A 340 5.12 -13.11 -14.41
CA GLY A 340 3.79 -12.53 -14.21
C GLY A 340 3.79 -11.00 -14.26
N GLY A 341 4.95 -10.37 -14.07
CA GLY A 341 5.16 -8.94 -14.18
C GLY A 341 4.78 -8.14 -12.94
N PRO A 342 4.95 -6.80 -12.99
CA PRO A 342 5.03 -5.97 -11.78
C PRO A 342 3.77 -5.98 -10.91
N ILE A 343 2.58 -6.11 -11.50
CA ILE A 343 1.31 -6.17 -10.75
C ILE A 343 1.20 -7.48 -9.96
N ALA A 344 1.52 -8.62 -10.58
CA ALA A 344 1.43 -9.93 -9.93
C ALA A 344 2.44 -10.05 -8.78
N GLU A 345 3.67 -9.57 -9.03
CA GLU A 345 4.71 -9.48 -8.00
C GLU A 345 4.30 -8.54 -6.87
N THR A 346 3.77 -7.35 -7.19
CA THR A 346 3.31 -6.39 -6.18
C THR A 346 2.20 -6.99 -5.31
N ARG A 347 1.27 -7.76 -5.89
CA ARG A 347 0.24 -8.47 -5.11
C ARG A 347 0.83 -9.51 -4.15
N ALA A 348 1.83 -10.27 -4.59
CA ALA A 348 2.52 -11.24 -3.74
C ALA A 348 3.30 -10.55 -2.62
N GLY A 349 4.03 -9.49 -2.95
CA GLY A 349 4.74 -8.65 -1.99
C GLY A 349 3.81 -8.02 -0.97
N TRP A 350 2.70 -7.42 -1.42
CA TRP A 350 1.66 -6.86 -0.56
C TRP A 350 1.11 -7.87 0.44
N THR A 351 0.85 -9.10 -0.02
CA THR A 351 0.38 -10.19 0.84
C THR A 351 1.43 -10.57 1.87
N ALA A 352 2.70 -10.70 1.45
CA ALA A 352 3.82 -11.05 2.32
C ALA A 352 4.20 -9.94 3.32
N ALA A 353 3.89 -8.68 2.99
CA ALA A 353 4.06 -7.54 3.90
C ALA A 353 3.12 -7.60 5.10
N GLY A 354 2.04 -8.39 5.05
CA GLY A 354 1.10 -8.52 6.16
C GLY A 354 0.36 -7.23 6.45
N VAL A 355 -0.07 -6.51 5.40
CA VAL A 355 -0.80 -5.23 5.52
C VAL A 355 -2.01 -5.38 6.46
N THR A 356 -2.05 -4.55 7.51
CA THR A 356 -3.04 -4.63 8.59
C THR A 356 -4.27 -3.75 8.28
N PRO A 357 -5.40 -3.95 8.99
CA PRO A 357 -6.52 -3.01 8.92
C PRO A 357 -6.13 -1.58 9.31
N ALA A 358 -5.26 -1.42 10.32
CA ALA A 358 -4.76 -0.12 10.74
C ALA A 358 -3.99 0.59 9.61
N PHE A 359 -3.18 -0.14 8.84
CA PHE A 359 -2.54 0.38 7.63
C PHE A 359 -3.59 0.87 6.64
N LEU A 360 -4.56 0.03 6.29
CA LEU A 360 -5.58 0.38 5.29
C LEU A 360 -6.42 1.60 5.70
N ASP A 361 -6.72 1.74 6.99
CA ASP A 361 -7.52 2.84 7.53
C ASP A 361 -6.80 4.19 7.45
N SER A 362 -5.48 4.22 7.64
CA SER A 362 -4.68 5.46 7.63
C SER A 362 -3.89 5.71 6.36
N TRP A 363 -3.77 4.75 5.44
CA TRP A 363 -2.86 4.92 4.30
C TRP A 363 -3.26 6.06 3.40
N GLY A 364 -4.55 6.18 3.07
CA GLY A 364 -5.05 7.33 2.29
C GLY A 364 -4.96 8.64 3.06
N SER A 365 -5.40 8.66 4.32
CA SER A 365 -5.41 9.89 5.13
C SER A 365 -4.00 10.39 5.51
N GLY A 366 -3.00 9.52 5.56
CA GLY A 366 -1.60 9.90 5.82
C GLY A 366 -0.99 10.84 4.77
N TYR A 367 -1.48 10.81 3.52
CA TYR A 367 -1.04 11.76 2.47
C TYR A 367 -1.52 13.20 2.72
N LEU A 368 -2.44 13.40 3.67
CA LEU A 368 -2.94 14.71 4.09
C LEU A 368 -2.12 15.29 5.26
N HIS A 369 -0.86 14.85 5.39
CA HIS A 369 0.10 15.36 6.37
C HIS A 369 0.07 16.88 6.49
N GLY A 370 0.01 17.38 7.72
CA GLY A 370 -0.03 18.81 8.03
C GLY A 370 -1.34 19.54 7.68
N ARG A 371 -2.39 18.84 7.21
CA ARG A 371 -3.70 19.43 6.87
C ARG A 371 -4.79 19.14 7.89
N TYR A 372 -4.74 18.00 8.58
CA TYR A 372 -5.70 17.63 9.62
C TYR A 372 -4.99 17.05 10.84
N PRO A 373 -5.44 17.35 12.08
CA PRO A 373 -4.79 16.83 13.27
C PRO A 373 -5.06 15.33 13.46
N GLY A 374 -4.15 14.68 14.20
CA GLY A 374 -4.31 13.29 14.63
C GLY A 374 -3.40 12.32 13.87
N ARG A 375 -2.97 11.27 14.57
CA ARG A 375 -2.03 10.26 14.05
C ARG A 375 -2.45 9.64 12.72
N PRO A 376 -3.74 9.34 12.44
CA PRO A 376 -4.13 8.76 11.15
C PRO A 376 -3.95 9.70 9.94
N TRP A 377 -3.78 11.01 10.16
CA TRP A 377 -3.68 12.05 9.13
C TRP A 377 -2.24 12.54 8.92
N THR A 378 -1.27 11.84 9.51
CA THR A 378 0.15 12.17 9.45
C THR A 378 0.93 10.96 8.94
N THR A 379 1.98 11.21 8.16
CA THR A 379 2.94 10.18 7.75
C THR A 379 4.35 10.73 7.84
N GLY A 380 5.33 9.85 8.03
CA GLY A 380 6.73 10.12 8.28
C GLY A 380 6.99 10.76 9.66
N PRO A 381 7.95 10.25 10.45
CA PRO A 381 8.41 10.95 11.64
C PRO A 381 9.13 12.24 11.24
N GLY A 382 8.80 13.35 11.90
CA GLY A 382 9.59 14.59 11.79
C GLY A 382 9.52 15.31 10.45
N LEU A 383 8.59 14.94 9.55
CA LEU A 383 8.43 15.66 8.29
C LEU A 383 8.01 17.11 8.56
N PRO A 384 8.70 18.11 7.97
CA PRO A 384 8.22 19.48 7.88
C PRO A 384 6.79 19.53 7.35
N GLU A 385 6.10 20.61 7.68
CA GLU A 385 4.77 20.85 7.13
C GLU A 385 4.85 20.99 5.61
N TYR A 386 4.33 19.98 4.91
CA TYR A 386 4.28 19.91 3.46
C TYR A 386 2.83 19.64 3.04
N ARG A 387 2.32 20.45 2.11
CA ARG A 387 0.91 20.44 1.72
C ARG A 387 0.79 20.22 0.22
N PRO A 388 0.76 18.96 -0.26
CA PRO A 388 0.65 18.66 -1.69
C PRO A 388 -0.66 19.23 -2.26
N ALA A 389 -0.68 19.55 -3.55
CA ALA A 389 -1.92 19.98 -4.20
C ALA A 389 -2.95 18.84 -4.15
N LEU A 390 -4.20 19.16 -3.80
CA LEU A 390 -5.28 18.18 -3.71
C LEU A 390 -6.31 18.41 -4.80
N GLY A 391 -7.04 17.35 -5.14
CA GLY A 391 -8.36 17.50 -5.74
C GLY A 391 -9.25 18.39 -4.86
N ASN A 392 -10.27 18.97 -5.50
CA ASN A 392 -11.33 19.67 -4.78
C ASN A 392 -12.67 19.25 -5.38
N ALA A 393 -13.57 18.76 -4.54
CA ALA A 393 -14.95 18.47 -4.90
C ALA A 393 -15.92 19.24 -3.99
N ARG A 394 -16.99 19.76 -4.56
CA ARG A 394 -18.09 20.37 -3.79
C ARG A 394 -19.22 19.37 -3.62
N LEU A 395 -19.76 19.27 -2.41
CA LEU A 395 -20.88 18.39 -2.07
C LEU A 395 -22.04 19.20 -1.48
N GLY A 396 -22.92 19.65 -2.37
CA GLY A 396 -24.25 20.16 -2.04
C GLY A 396 -25.29 19.05 -2.12
N THR A 397 -26.47 19.33 -2.66
CA THR A 397 -27.41 18.24 -2.98
C THR A 397 -26.96 17.50 -4.23
N GLY A 398 -26.69 16.20 -4.13
CA GLY A 398 -26.23 15.37 -5.24
C GLY A 398 -25.26 14.29 -4.81
N THR A 399 -24.67 13.61 -5.80
CA THR A 399 -23.77 12.48 -5.58
C THR A 399 -22.38 12.78 -6.15
N VAL A 400 -21.34 12.49 -5.37
CA VAL A 400 -19.94 12.45 -5.80
C VAL A 400 -19.44 11.03 -5.63
N THR A 401 -18.75 10.47 -6.64
CA THR A 401 -18.10 9.16 -6.53
C THR A 401 -16.63 9.31 -6.87
N LEU A 402 -15.79 8.86 -5.95
CA LEU A 402 -14.34 8.87 -6.05
C LEU A 402 -13.86 7.43 -6.09
N SER A 403 -12.78 7.18 -6.82
CA SER A 403 -12.20 5.85 -6.97
C SER A 403 -10.71 5.87 -6.66
N ALA A 404 -10.21 4.80 -6.05
CA ALA A 404 -8.80 4.53 -5.85
C ALA A 404 -8.41 3.29 -6.66
N ARG A 405 -7.23 3.31 -7.27
CA ARG A 405 -6.68 2.13 -7.96
C ARG A 405 -6.16 1.11 -6.95
N GLU A 406 -6.01 -0.13 -7.39
CA GLU A 406 -5.31 -1.15 -6.58
C GLU A 406 -3.88 -0.68 -6.26
N PHE A 407 -3.45 -0.96 -5.03
CA PHE A 407 -2.17 -0.53 -4.47
C PHE A 407 -1.93 0.98 -4.52
N GLY A 408 -2.98 1.79 -4.67
CA GLY A 408 -2.93 3.25 -4.65
C GLY A 408 -3.90 3.83 -3.63
N VAL A 409 -3.85 5.16 -3.49
CA VAL A 409 -4.78 5.90 -2.62
C VAL A 409 -5.47 7.01 -3.40
N THR A 410 -6.60 7.47 -2.89
CA THR A 410 -7.25 8.69 -3.34
C THR A 410 -7.44 9.61 -2.16
N VAL A 411 -7.04 10.87 -2.35
CA VAL A 411 -7.25 11.96 -1.38
C VAL A 411 -7.95 13.12 -2.06
N ASP A 412 -8.89 13.72 -1.36
CA ASP A 412 -9.67 14.85 -1.88
C ASP A 412 -9.98 15.85 -0.76
N GLN A 413 -10.08 17.13 -1.15
CA GLN A 413 -10.63 18.17 -0.32
C GLN A 413 -12.11 18.35 -0.70
N LEU A 414 -13.01 18.23 0.27
CA LEU A 414 -14.44 18.32 0.06
C LEU A 414 -14.96 19.65 0.62
N ASP A 415 -15.63 20.46 -0.19
CA ASP A 415 -16.41 21.62 0.27
C ASP A 415 -17.88 21.21 0.46
N ILE A 416 -18.31 21.01 1.70
CA ILE A 416 -19.60 20.42 2.05
C ILE A 416 -20.60 21.50 2.45
N ASP A 417 -21.63 21.71 1.62
CA ASP A 417 -22.78 22.59 1.90
C ASP A 417 -24.12 21.84 1.98
N ALA A 418 -24.11 20.51 1.81
CA ALA A 418 -25.27 19.65 2.09
C ALA A 418 -25.64 19.64 3.57
N GLN A 419 -26.94 19.54 3.88
CA GLN A 419 -27.41 19.43 5.28
C GLN A 419 -27.19 18.03 5.85
N VAL A 420 -27.39 16.99 5.03
CA VAL A 420 -27.14 15.59 5.38
C VAL A 420 -26.19 14.98 4.36
N VAL A 421 -25.13 14.32 4.84
CA VAL A 421 -24.15 13.62 4.02
C VAL A 421 -24.18 12.13 4.36
N THR A 422 -24.40 11.29 3.36
CA THR A 422 -24.23 9.84 3.50
C THR A 422 -22.96 9.41 2.79
N VAL A 423 -22.11 8.66 3.48
CA VAL A 423 -20.85 8.15 2.92
C VAL A 423 -20.95 6.63 2.80
N THR A 424 -20.81 6.13 1.57
CA THR A 424 -20.92 4.71 1.26
C THR A 424 -19.60 4.23 0.64
N PRO A 425 -18.74 3.53 1.39
CA PRO A 425 -17.56 2.90 0.83
C PRO A 425 -17.95 1.68 -0.01
N GLY A 426 -17.29 1.50 -1.16
CA GLY A 426 -17.36 0.29 -1.97
C GLY A 426 -16.71 -0.89 -1.28
N ALA A 427 -17.02 -2.10 -1.73
CA ALA A 427 -16.48 -3.34 -1.14
C ALA A 427 -14.94 -3.32 -1.08
N GLY A 428 -14.39 -3.59 0.11
CA GLY A 428 -12.93 -3.61 0.33
C GLY A 428 -12.28 -2.22 0.46
N THR A 429 -13.06 -1.14 0.44
CA THR A 429 -12.53 0.22 0.64
C THR A 429 -12.33 0.51 2.14
N ALA A 430 -11.19 1.09 2.48
CA ALA A 430 -10.84 1.54 3.81
C ALA A 430 -10.27 2.97 3.74
N GLY A 431 -10.41 3.73 4.81
CA GLY A 431 -9.97 5.13 4.86
C GLY A 431 -10.71 5.95 5.90
N ARG A 432 -10.57 7.27 5.80
CA ARG A 432 -11.14 8.21 6.77
C ARG A 432 -11.73 9.46 6.12
N LEU A 433 -12.75 10.01 6.78
CA LEU A 433 -13.36 11.31 6.51
C LEU A 433 -13.15 12.21 7.73
N SER A 434 -12.68 13.43 7.53
CA SER A 434 -12.65 14.42 8.61
C SER A 434 -14.05 14.94 8.90
N LEU A 435 -14.36 15.17 10.18
CA LEU A 435 -15.66 15.66 10.63
C LEU A 435 -15.62 17.11 11.13
N GLY A 436 -14.46 17.76 11.07
CA GLY A 436 -14.20 19.06 11.70
C GLY A 436 -13.86 18.98 13.18
N ASP A 437 -13.34 20.07 13.74
CA ASP A 437 -12.97 20.21 15.17
C ASP A 437 -12.03 19.10 15.71
N GLY A 438 -11.19 18.54 14.84
CA GLY A 438 -10.25 17.46 15.16
C GLY A 438 -10.89 16.07 15.30
N LYS A 439 -12.17 15.92 14.97
CA LYS A 439 -12.87 14.63 14.93
C LYS A 439 -12.80 14.02 13.53
N ASP A 440 -12.75 12.70 13.45
CA ASP A 440 -12.81 11.97 12.19
C ASP A 440 -13.68 10.71 12.31
N ALA A 441 -14.00 10.12 11.17
CA ALA A 441 -14.66 8.82 11.09
C ALA A 441 -13.89 7.88 10.18
N VAL A 442 -13.81 6.61 10.58
CA VAL A 442 -13.42 5.53 9.67
C VAL A 442 -14.55 5.32 8.67
N LEU A 443 -14.20 5.11 7.41
CA LEU A 443 -15.19 4.93 6.36
C LEU A 443 -16.05 3.69 6.64
N GLY A 444 -17.37 3.90 6.60
CA GLY A 444 -18.33 2.85 6.90
C GLY A 444 -18.34 2.46 8.38
N THR A 445 -17.94 3.35 9.32
CA THR A 445 -18.23 3.25 10.77
C THR A 445 -19.23 4.30 11.31
N GLY A 446 -19.63 5.28 10.51
CA GLY A 446 -20.59 6.33 10.90
C GLY A 446 -21.96 6.22 10.24
N GLY A 447 -22.91 6.95 10.82
CA GLY A 447 -24.26 7.16 10.31
C GLY A 447 -24.34 8.23 9.21
N PRO A 448 -25.55 8.64 8.81
CA PRO A 448 -25.69 9.87 8.06
C PRO A 448 -25.12 11.03 8.89
N TYR A 449 -24.22 11.80 8.29
CA TYR A 449 -23.64 12.97 8.92
C TYR A 449 -24.54 14.17 8.70
N CYS A 450 -24.60 15.07 9.67
CA CYS A 450 -25.38 16.29 9.55
C CYS A 450 -24.55 17.52 9.85
N THR A 451 -24.74 18.55 9.01
CA THR A 451 -23.96 19.79 9.04
C THR A 451 -24.68 20.96 9.69
N ILE A 452 -25.93 20.76 10.10
CA ILE A 452 -26.74 21.75 10.78
C ILE A 452 -26.95 21.37 12.24
N ALA A 453 -27.03 22.37 13.12
CA ALA A 453 -27.30 22.16 14.53
C ALA A 453 -28.71 21.59 14.75
N GLY A 454 -28.87 20.71 15.75
CA GLY A 454 -30.17 20.16 16.14
C GLY A 454 -30.82 19.25 15.10
N CYS A 455 -30.00 18.59 14.27
CA CYS A 455 -30.45 17.75 13.18
C CYS A 455 -31.29 16.57 13.66
N ALA A 456 -32.58 16.58 13.32
CA ALA A 456 -33.50 15.51 13.65
C ALA A 456 -34.61 15.45 12.61
N CYS A 457 -35.02 14.23 12.26
CA CYS A 457 -36.20 14.05 11.42
C CYS A 457 -37.48 14.32 12.22
N PRO A 458 -38.47 15.05 11.66
CA PRO A 458 -39.72 15.35 12.35
C PRO A 458 -40.43 14.08 12.84
N ALA A 459 -41.06 14.15 14.00
CA ALA A 459 -41.88 13.05 14.51
C ALA A 459 -42.97 12.66 13.49
N GLY A 460 -43.14 11.36 13.25
CA GLY A 460 -44.07 10.84 12.26
C GLY A 460 -43.60 10.91 10.80
N SER A 461 -42.47 11.56 10.51
CA SER A 461 -41.81 11.41 9.21
C SER A 461 -41.23 9.99 9.09
N PRO A 462 -41.08 9.46 7.88
CA PRO A 462 -40.52 8.12 7.74
C PRO A 462 -39.08 8.01 8.26
N GLY A 463 -38.28 9.08 8.23
CA GLY A 463 -36.94 9.13 8.83
C GLY A 463 -36.89 9.41 10.35
N ALA A 464 -38.03 9.53 11.04
CA ALA A 464 -38.08 9.83 12.47
C ALA A 464 -37.22 8.84 13.30
N GLY A 465 -36.46 9.37 14.27
CA GLY A 465 -35.57 8.56 15.12
C GLY A 465 -34.20 8.24 14.50
N THR A 466 -33.90 8.74 13.30
CA THR A 466 -32.54 8.65 12.73
C THR A 466 -31.53 9.34 13.67
N HIS A 467 -30.45 8.63 13.99
CA HIS A 467 -29.26 9.21 14.61
C HIS A 467 -28.38 9.84 13.53
N PHE A 468 -27.96 11.09 13.76
CA PHE A 468 -27.04 11.80 12.88
C PHE A 468 -25.73 12.06 13.61
N ASP A 469 -24.63 11.71 12.96
CA ASP A 469 -23.30 12.11 13.42
C ASP A 469 -23.04 13.57 13.06
N GLU A 470 -22.36 14.29 13.93
CA GLU A 470 -22.02 15.69 13.69
C GLU A 470 -20.90 15.80 12.64
N LEU A 471 -21.06 16.73 11.69
CA LEU A 471 -20.06 17.07 10.68
C LEU A 471 -20.03 18.59 10.52
N VAL A 472 -18.87 19.21 10.70
CA VAL A 472 -18.76 20.66 10.51
C VAL A 472 -18.95 21.00 9.01
N PRO A 473 -19.82 21.96 8.64
CA PRO A 473 -19.98 22.38 7.24
C PRO A 473 -18.70 23.01 6.68
N GLY A 474 -18.58 23.02 5.35
CA GLY A 474 -17.45 23.58 4.63
C GLY A 474 -16.35 22.55 4.38
N GLN A 475 -15.10 22.97 4.54
CA GLN A 475 -13.95 22.18 4.12
C GLN A 475 -13.71 20.95 5.01
N GLN A 476 -13.73 19.78 4.37
CA GLN A 476 -13.38 18.49 4.93
C GLN A 476 -12.37 17.78 4.03
N TYR A 477 -11.79 16.69 4.52
CA TYR A 477 -10.82 15.88 3.82
C TYR A 477 -11.24 14.42 3.83
N LEU A 478 -10.98 13.75 2.72
CA LEU A 478 -11.22 12.33 2.54
C LEU A 478 -9.94 11.68 2.04
N GLY A 479 -9.53 10.58 2.65
CA GLY A 479 -8.42 9.76 2.19
C GLY A 479 -8.76 8.28 2.30
N PHE A 480 -8.63 7.53 1.20
CA PHE A 480 -9.00 6.11 1.16
C PHE A 480 -8.16 5.28 0.18
N THR A 481 -8.22 3.96 0.35
CA THR A 481 -7.60 2.96 -0.52
C THR A 481 -8.53 1.76 -0.69
N GLY A 482 -8.35 1.01 -1.79
CA GLY A 482 -8.93 -0.33 -1.95
C GLY A 482 -7.97 -1.47 -1.56
N GLY A 483 -6.78 -1.14 -1.04
CA GLY A 483 -5.75 -2.12 -0.72
C GLY A 483 -5.22 -2.81 -1.98
N ASP A 484 -5.35 -4.14 -2.06
CA ASP A 484 -4.94 -4.93 -3.22
C ASP A 484 -5.97 -4.99 -4.36
N LYS A 485 -7.03 -4.19 -4.25
CA LYS A 485 -8.10 -4.05 -5.25
C LYS A 485 -8.40 -2.57 -5.47
N ALA A 486 -9.16 -2.26 -6.52
CA ALA A 486 -9.72 -0.94 -6.68
C ALA A 486 -10.74 -0.67 -5.56
N GLY A 487 -10.72 0.55 -5.03
CA GLY A 487 -11.67 1.04 -4.02
C GLY A 487 -12.53 2.16 -4.56
N SER A 488 -13.66 2.44 -3.92
CA SER A 488 -14.49 3.59 -4.24
C SER A 488 -15.20 4.12 -3.01
N VAL A 489 -15.53 5.41 -3.03
CA VAL A 489 -16.38 6.05 -2.03
C VAL A 489 -17.43 6.87 -2.76
N THR A 490 -18.69 6.61 -2.45
CA THR A 490 -19.81 7.44 -2.91
C THR A 490 -20.31 8.30 -1.77
N LEU A 491 -20.31 9.62 -2.00
CA LEU A 491 -20.83 10.64 -1.12
C LEU A 491 -22.17 11.12 -1.68
N LEU A 492 -23.21 11.15 -0.85
CA LEU A 492 -24.52 11.67 -1.20
C LEU A 492 -24.87 12.81 -0.25
N GLY A 493 -24.93 14.03 -0.78
CA GLY A 493 -25.42 15.19 -0.05
C GLY A 493 -26.91 15.42 -0.33
N GLN A 494 -27.66 15.78 0.70
CA GLN A 494 -29.10 16.03 0.62
C GLN A 494 -29.53 17.16 1.57
N ASN A 495 -30.72 17.70 1.35
CA ASN A 495 -31.44 18.44 2.39
C ASN A 495 -32.00 17.49 3.44
N LEU A 496 -32.15 17.98 4.67
CA LEU A 496 -32.71 17.20 5.78
C LEU A 496 -34.15 16.76 5.49
N THR A 497 -34.98 17.65 4.95
CA THR A 497 -36.38 17.34 4.60
C THR A 497 -36.47 16.17 3.61
N ASP A 498 -35.63 16.19 2.56
CA ASP A 498 -35.60 15.15 1.53
C ASP A 498 -35.08 13.82 2.10
N TYR A 499 -34.12 13.87 3.03
CA TYR A 499 -33.67 12.69 3.76
C TYR A 499 -34.81 12.11 4.59
N CYS A 500 -35.50 12.93 5.39
CA CYS A 500 -36.54 12.49 6.32
C CYS A 500 -37.83 12.02 5.66
N ALA A 501 -38.10 12.43 4.41
CA ALA A 501 -39.24 11.99 3.62
C ALA A 501 -39.08 10.55 3.09
N LYS A 502 -37.85 10.01 3.05
CA LYS A 502 -37.59 8.65 2.59
C LYS A 502 -37.95 7.65 3.70
N PRO A 503 -38.60 6.51 3.37
CA PRO A 503 -38.93 5.46 4.35
C PRO A 503 -37.76 5.21 5.28
N GLY A 504 -38.02 5.23 6.59
CA GLY A 504 -37.03 4.85 7.58
C GLY A 504 -36.39 3.55 7.14
N ARG A 505 -35.06 3.48 7.19
CA ARG A 505 -34.37 2.24 6.89
C ARG A 505 -34.82 1.22 7.92
N ASN A 506 -35.22 0.04 7.46
CA ASN A 506 -35.41 -1.08 8.36
C ASN A 506 -34.16 -1.21 9.23
N CYS A 507 -34.31 -1.37 10.54
CA CYS A 507 -33.16 -1.31 11.42
C CYS A 507 -32.12 -2.40 11.12
N LEU A 508 -32.45 -3.47 10.40
CA LEU A 508 -31.51 -4.48 9.90
C LEU A 508 -30.68 -4.00 8.71
N VAL A 509 -31.21 -3.06 7.90
CA VAL A 509 -30.53 -2.46 6.74
C VAL A 509 -29.37 -1.61 7.24
N GLY A 510 -28.15 -1.97 6.87
CA GLY A 510 -26.94 -1.38 7.44
C GLY A 510 -25.68 -2.15 7.06
N GLN A 511 -24.54 -1.55 7.36
CA GLN A 511 -23.33 -2.32 7.61
C GLN A 511 -23.16 -2.51 9.10
N TRP A 512 -22.77 -3.72 9.50
CA TRP A 512 -22.67 -4.18 10.86
C TRP A 512 -21.34 -4.88 11.05
N THR A 513 -20.69 -4.67 12.18
CA THR A 513 -19.51 -5.41 12.57
C THR A 513 -19.76 -6.10 13.89
N ALA A 514 -19.55 -7.42 13.94
CA ALA A 514 -19.68 -8.19 15.17
C ALA A 514 -18.66 -7.69 16.20
N THR A 515 -19.13 -7.39 17.40
CA THR A 515 -18.27 -7.09 18.56
C THR A 515 -18.04 -8.33 19.41
N SER A 516 -19.00 -9.25 19.42
CA SER A 516 -18.85 -10.54 20.10
C SER A 516 -19.85 -11.57 19.58
N MET A 517 -19.45 -12.83 19.66
CA MET A 517 -20.30 -14.01 19.61
C MET A 517 -20.12 -14.78 20.91
N GLN A 518 -21.24 -15.28 21.44
CA GLN A 518 -21.25 -16.25 22.54
C GLN A 518 -22.25 -17.35 22.21
N ALA A 519 -21.87 -18.60 22.37
CA ALA A 519 -22.78 -19.73 22.25
C ALA A 519 -22.53 -20.77 23.35
N SER A 520 -23.60 -21.41 23.81
CA SER A 520 -23.53 -22.50 24.76
C SER A 520 -24.47 -23.62 24.32
N GLY A 521 -23.89 -24.81 24.16
CA GLY A 521 -24.60 -26.05 23.88
C GLY A 521 -24.29 -27.11 24.94
N LYS A 522 -24.90 -28.30 24.79
CA LYS A 522 -24.69 -29.41 25.73
C LYS A 522 -23.25 -29.92 25.79
N VAL A 523 -22.48 -29.74 24.71
CA VAL A 523 -21.14 -30.33 24.55
C VAL A 523 -20.05 -29.27 24.40
N PHE A 524 -20.39 -28.03 24.05
CA PHE A 524 -19.44 -26.95 23.77
C PHE A 524 -19.95 -25.62 24.32
N SER A 525 -19.02 -24.76 24.74
CA SER A 525 -19.21 -23.32 24.85
C SER A 525 -18.27 -22.63 23.88
N GLU A 526 -18.76 -21.62 23.18
CA GLU A 526 -18.03 -20.85 22.16
C GLU A 526 -18.05 -19.36 22.48
N GLN A 527 -16.95 -18.67 22.22
CA GLN A 527 -16.85 -17.22 22.37
C GLN A 527 -15.84 -16.63 21.37
N GLY A 528 -16.07 -15.40 20.92
CA GLY A 528 -15.13 -14.67 20.06
C GLY A 528 -15.82 -14.03 18.86
N GLY A 529 -15.23 -14.16 17.66
CA GLY A 529 -15.89 -13.78 16.42
C GLY A 529 -16.08 -12.28 16.16
N ALA A 530 -15.42 -11.42 16.93
CA ALA A 530 -15.38 -9.99 16.65
C ALA A 530 -14.80 -9.71 15.25
N GLY A 531 -15.28 -8.69 14.55
CA GLY A 531 -14.80 -8.30 13.22
C GLY A 531 -15.51 -8.93 12.04
N VAL A 532 -16.49 -9.83 12.24
CA VAL A 532 -17.38 -10.29 11.16
C VAL A 532 -18.18 -9.10 10.64
N ARG A 533 -18.14 -8.84 9.34
CA ARG A 533 -18.84 -7.71 8.71
C ARG A 533 -20.08 -8.20 7.97
N VAL A 534 -21.22 -7.56 8.20
CA VAL A 534 -22.49 -7.86 7.54
C VAL A 534 -22.98 -6.61 6.84
N HIS A 535 -23.29 -6.70 5.56
CA HIS A 535 -23.97 -5.63 4.83
C HIS A 535 -25.35 -6.13 4.40
N VAL A 536 -26.40 -5.42 4.80
CA VAL A 536 -27.80 -5.68 4.43
C VAL A 536 -28.30 -4.48 3.62
N ASP A 537 -28.58 -4.70 2.33
CA ASP A 537 -29.12 -3.67 1.45
C ASP A 537 -30.63 -3.42 1.70
N PRO A 538 -31.23 -2.35 1.15
CA PRO A 538 -32.66 -2.05 1.33
C PRO A 538 -33.63 -3.09 0.73
N GLN A 539 -33.14 -4.01 -0.10
CA GLN A 539 -33.91 -5.16 -0.62
C GLN A 539 -33.69 -6.43 0.23
N GLY A 540 -32.90 -6.34 1.30
CA GLY A 540 -32.56 -7.44 2.19
C GLY A 540 -31.41 -8.31 1.66
N ARG A 541 -30.79 -8.00 0.52
CA ARG A 541 -29.61 -8.75 0.08
C ARG A 541 -28.50 -8.54 1.10
N THR A 542 -27.95 -9.65 1.55
CA THR A 542 -27.00 -9.68 2.64
C THR A 542 -25.70 -10.28 2.17
N THR A 543 -24.60 -9.63 2.49
CA THR A 543 -23.24 -10.17 2.33
C THR A 543 -22.56 -10.16 3.68
N THR A 544 -22.08 -11.32 4.09
CA THR A 544 -21.30 -11.50 5.30
C THR A 544 -19.87 -11.84 4.94
N VAL A 545 -18.92 -11.08 5.49
CA VAL A 545 -17.49 -11.27 5.29
C VAL A 545 -16.85 -11.70 6.61
N PHE A 546 -16.21 -12.86 6.59
CA PHE A 546 -15.52 -13.44 7.74
C PHE A 546 -14.01 -13.14 7.74
N ASP A 547 -13.48 -12.64 6.62
CA ASP A 547 -12.06 -12.28 6.51
C ASP A 547 -11.69 -11.15 7.48
N GLY A 548 -10.67 -11.41 8.31
CA GLY A 548 -10.16 -10.48 9.31
C GLY A 548 -10.85 -10.57 10.68
N MET A 549 -11.79 -11.50 10.88
CA MET A 549 -12.42 -11.70 12.20
C MET A 549 -11.44 -12.30 13.22
N ALA A 550 -11.66 -11.99 14.50
CA ALA A 550 -11.04 -12.67 15.63
C ALA A 550 -11.49 -14.15 15.67
N PRO A 551 -10.60 -15.10 16.01
CA PRO A 551 -10.97 -16.50 16.13
C PRO A 551 -12.13 -16.74 17.12
N VAL A 552 -12.91 -17.78 16.86
CA VAL A 552 -13.95 -18.25 17.78
C VAL A 552 -13.35 -19.36 18.62
N THR A 553 -13.13 -19.10 19.91
CA THR A 553 -12.63 -20.10 20.85
C THR A 553 -13.77 -21.02 21.28
N PHE A 554 -13.53 -22.33 21.32
CA PHE A 554 -14.47 -23.31 21.85
C PHE A 554 -13.87 -24.11 23.01
N THR A 555 -14.72 -24.48 23.97
CA THR A 555 -14.38 -25.33 25.12
C THR A 555 -15.39 -26.46 25.24
N GLY A 556 -14.92 -27.71 25.22
CA GLY A 556 -15.73 -28.90 25.46
C GLY A 556 -16.20 -29.01 26.91
N THR A 557 -17.50 -29.21 27.12
CA THR A 557 -18.14 -29.30 28.45
C THR A 557 -18.38 -30.76 28.92
N GLY A 558 -17.95 -31.75 28.12
CA GLY A 558 -18.07 -33.19 28.43
C GLY A 558 -17.00 -33.72 29.39
N SER A 559 -16.97 -35.05 29.58
CA SER A 559 -16.00 -35.75 30.46
C SER A 559 -14.56 -35.60 29.98
N THR A 560 -14.34 -35.42 28.67
CA THR A 560 -13.06 -35.05 28.09
C THR A 560 -13.09 -33.57 27.74
N LYS A 561 -12.33 -32.75 28.48
CA LYS A 561 -12.15 -31.33 28.16
C LYS A 561 -11.21 -31.19 26.96
N PHE A 562 -11.67 -30.49 25.94
CA PHE A 562 -10.82 -30.05 24.84
C PHE A 562 -11.03 -28.53 24.66
N THR A 563 -10.00 -27.84 24.22
CA THR A 563 -10.06 -26.42 23.89
C THR A 563 -9.44 -26.21 22.52
N GLY A 564 -9.96 -25.24 21.79
CA GLY A 564 -9.49 -24.91 20.47
C GLY A 564 -10.12 -23.63 19.96
N HIS A 565 -9.87 -23.31 18.70
CA HIS A 565 -10.50 -22.18 18.04
C HIS A 565 -10.79 -22.44 16.56
N PHE A 566 -11.83 -21.78 16.06
CA PHE A 566 -12.18 -21.73 14.64
C PHE A 566 -11.68 -20.42 14.03
N THR A 567 -11.10 -20.53 12.85
CA THR A 567 -10.80 -19.39 11.98
C THR A 567 -11.63 -19.54 10.70
N TYR A 568 -12.53 -18.58 10.46
CA TYR A 568 -13.34 -18.54 9.24
C TYR A 568 -12.69 -17.62 8.21
N ARG A 569 -12.84 -17.96 6.93
CA ARG A 569 -12.44 -17.11 5.80
C ARG A 569 -13.45 -17.19 4.67
N GLY A 570 -13.59 -16.08 3.95
CA GLY A 570 -14.49 -15.92 2.83
C GLY A 570 -15.84 -15.29 3.19
N THR A 571 -16.83 -15.56 2.34
CA THR A 571 -18.09 -14.79 2.32
C THR A 571 -19.33 -15.68 2.25
N VAL A 572 -20.41 -15.22 2.87
CA VAL A 572 -21.76 -15.77 2.70
C VAL A 572 -22.65 -14.70 2.05
N THR A 573 -23.49 -15.10 1.10
CA THR A 573 -24.50 -14.21 0.51
C THR A 573 -25.89 -14.79 0.68
N GLU A 574 -26.87 -13.97 1.04
CA GLU A 574 -28.25 -14.41 1.24
C GLU A 574 -29.24 -13.25 1.01
N THR A 575 -30.54 -13.48 1.15
CA THR A 575 -31.57 -12.43 1.09
C THR A 575 -32.51 -12.55 2.28
N LEU A 576 -32.52 -11.53 3.13
CA LEU A 576 -33.41 -11.40 4.27
C LEU A 576 -34.80 -10.93 3.82
N VAL A 577 -35.83 -11.50 4.42
CA VAL A 577 -37.20 -10.97 4.35
C VAL A 577 -37.29 -9.85 5.39
N LEU A 578 -37.04 -8.62 4.96
CA LEU A 578 -37.05 -7.45 5.83
C LEU A 578 -38.47 -7.21 6.39
N PRO A 579 -38.63 -7.04 7.71
CA PRO A 579 -39.91 -6.64 8.30
C PRO A 579 -40.25 -5.17 7.95
N PRO A 580 -41.46 -4.70 8.30
CA PRO A 580 -41.74 -3.26 8.22
C PRO A 580 -40.68 -2.44 8.98
N PRO A 581 -40.27 -1.26 8.50
CA PRO A 581 -39.19 -0.49 9.11
C PRO A 581 -39.40 -0.08 10.58
N THR A 582 -40.65 -0.07 11.03
CA THR A 582 -41.03 0.23 12.42
C THR A 582 -40.81 -0.93 13.39
N VAL A 583 -40.51 -2.13 12.89
CA VAL A 583 -40.27 -3.33 13.71
C VAL A 583 -38.79 -3.38 14.06
N THR A 584 -38.48 -3.40 15.35
CA THR A 584 -37.10 -3.43 15.88
C THR A 584 -36.72 -4.76 16.53
N SER A 585 -37.60 -5.74 16.56
CA SER A 585 -37.29 -7.09 17.04
C SER A 585 -38.19 -8.15 16.43
N GLY A 586 -37.74 -9.39 16.36
CA GLY A 586 -38.53 -10.53 15.92
C GLY A 586 -37.94 -11.87 16.35
N THR A 587 -38.75 -12.92 16.34
CA THR A 587 -38.32 -14.27 16.75
C THR A 587 -37.58 -15.02 15.64
N THR A 588 -37.78 -14.63 14.39
CA THR A 588 -37.08 -15.16 13.21
C THR A 588 -36.95 -14.08 12.14
N ILE A 589 -35.89 -14.13 11.33
CA ILE A 589 -35.80 -13.43 10.04
C ILE A 589 -35.93 -14.48 8.96
N GLY A 590 -36.83 -14.26 7.99
CA GLY A 590 -36.90 -15.12 6.82
C GLY A 590 -35.64 -14.98 5.97
N ILE A 591 -35.06 -16.09 5.51
CA ILE A 591 -33.88 -16.09 4.64
C ILE A 591 -34.19 -16.82 3.34
N ARG A 592 -33.69 -16.30 2.22
CA ARG A 592 -33.77 -16.90 0.89
C ARG A 592 -32.38 -16.93 0.25
N ASN A 593 -32.16 -17.89 -0.66
CA ASN A 593 -31.00 -17.94 -1.53
C ASN A 593 -29.64 -17.87 -0.79
N ALA A 594 -29.52 -18.55 0.35
CA ALA A 594 -28.26 -18.59 1.08
C ALA A 594 -27.20 -19.38 0.28
N ASP A 595 -26.08 -18.73 -0.01
CA ASP A 595 -24.89 -19.30 -0.62
C ASP A 595 -23.70 -19.11 0.31
N ALA A 596 -23.22 -20.21 0.86
CA ALA A 596 -22.06 -20.28 1.73
C ALA A 596 -20.93 -21.12 1.11
N THR A 597 -20.96 -21.35 -0.20
CA THR A 597 -19.94 -22.15 -0.91
C THR A 597 -18.55 -21.54 -0.84
N ARG A 598 -18.45 -20.22 -0.60
CA ARG A 598 -17.20 -19.48 -0.45
C ARG A 598 -16.72 -19.37 0.99
N LEU A 599 -17.46 -19.90 1.96
CA LEU A 599 -17.05 -19.92 3.36
C LEU A 599 -16.22 -21.18 3.64
N SER A 600 -15.04 -20.96 4.22
CA SER A 600 -14.17 -22.03 4.71
C SER A 600 -13.87 -21.84 6.19
N VAL A 601 -13.63 -22.94 6.90
CA VAL A 601 -13.26 -22.96 8.30
C VAL A 601 -11.96 -23.74 8.49
N THR A 602 -11.09 -23.25 9.36
CA THR A 602 -9.95 -24.00 9.89
C THR A 602 -10.16 -24.18 11.38
N ILE A 603 -10.02 -25.42 11.86
CA ILE A 603 -10.16 -25.79 13.26
C ILE A 603 -8.76 -26.00 13.82
N HIS A 604 -8.43 -25.29 14.89
CA HIS A 604 -7.24 -25.52 15.68
C HIS A 604 -7.68 -26.14 17.02
N ILE A 605 -7.17 -27.32 17.34
CA ILE A 605 -7.35 -27.95 18.65
C ILE A 605 -6.06 -27.68 19.41
N ASP A 606 -6.17 -27.05 20.58
CA ASP A 606 -5.03 -26.63 21.41
C ASP A 606 -4.78 -27.61 22.56
N SER A 607 -5.82 -28.27 23.05
CA SER A 607 -5.77 -29.23 24.17
C SER A 607 -6.84 -30.32 24.00
N PRO A 608 -6.57 -31.60 24.37
CA PRO A 608 -5.37 -32.11 25.04
C PRO A 608 -4.17 -32.38 24.12
N PHE A 609 -4.30 -32.17 22.82
CA PHE A 609 -3.22 -32.26 21.83
C PHE A 609 -3.36 -31.11 20.84
N ALA A 610 -2.24 -30.67 20.26
CA ALA A 610 -2.22 -29.64 19.25
C ALA A 610 -2.41 -30.25 17.86
N THR A 611 -3.50 -29.90 17.16
CA THR A 611 -3.69 -30.27 15.76
C THR A 611 -4.48 -29.21 15.00
N THR A 612 -4.33 -29.17 13.68
CA THR A 612 -5.08 -28.29 12.79
C THR A 612 -5.82 -29.11 11.74
N VAL A 613 -7.10 -28.83 11.54
CA VAL A 613 -7.96 -29.46 10.54
C VAL A 613 -8.56 -28.36 9.65
N GLY A 614 -8.22 -28.38 8.36
CA GLY A 614 -8.78 -27.47 7.37
C GLY A 614 -7.76 -27.00 6.33
N PRO A 615 -8.17 -26.06 5.44
CA PRO A 615 -9.49 -25.45 5.37
C PRO A 615 -10.59 -26.45 4.93
N LEU A 616 -11.73 -26.43 5.59
CA LEU A 616 -12.91 -27.23 5.26
C LEU A 616 -14.03 -26.32 4.73
N SER A 617 -14.78 -26.78 3.73
CA SER A 617 -16.08 -26.20 3.42
C SER A 617 -17.08 -26.49 4.55
N LEU A 618 -18.19 -25.74 4.62
CA LEU A 618 -19.25 -26.04 5.59
C LEU A 618 -19.84 -27.45 5.40
N SER A 619 -19.93 -27.95 4.17
CA SER A 619 -20.41 -29.32 3.90
C SER A 619 -19.42 -30.38 4.39
N GLN A 620 -18.11 -30.14 4.25
CA GLN A 620 -17.07 -31.01 4.79
C GLN A 620 -17.05 -30.99 6.32
N LEU A 621 -17.23 -29.81 6.93
CA LEU A 621 -17.35 -29.66 8.38
C LEU A 621 -18.56 -30.44 8.92
N ALA A 622 -19.71 -30.35 8.24
CA ALA A 622 -20.90 -31.10 8.60
C ALA A 622 -20.70 -32.62 8.47
N ALA A 623 -20.03 -33.06 7.41
CA ALA A 623 -19.71 -34.48 7.17
C ALA A 623 -18.69 -35.05 8.16
N ALA A 624 -17.83 -34.22 8.76
CA ALA A 624 -16.82 -34.64 9.75
C ALA A 624 -17.42 -35.05 11.11
N GLY A 625 -18.75 -35.00 11.28
CA GLY A 625 -19.48 -35.91 12.16
C GLY A 625 -19.35 -35.76 13.68
N GLY A 626 -18.68 -34.72 14.21
CA GLY A 626 -18.53 -34.53 15.67
C GLY A 626 -18.74 -33.11 16.20
N ALA A 627 -18.56 -32.09 15.36
CA ALA A 627 -18.65 -30.67 15.76
C ALA A 627 -19.77 -29.89 15.05
N ALA A 628 -20.48 -30.53 14.12
CA ALA A 628 -21.56 -29.94 13.32
C ALA A 628 -22.74 -29.33 14.12
N PRO A 629 -23.03 -29.72 15.39
CA PRO A 629 -24.02 -29.02 16.18
C PRO A 629 -23.50 -27.73 16.85
N ALA A 630 -22.19 -27.59 17.08
CA ALA A 630 -21.63 -26.52 17.90
C ALA A 630 -21.64 -25.16 17.16
N VAL A 631 -21.22 -25.18 15.90
CA VAL A 631 -21.40 -24.08 14.96
C VAL A 631 -22.73 -24.32 14.26
N GLY A 632 -23.84 -23.94 14.91
CA GLY A 632 -25.17 -24.10 14.31
C GLY A 632 -25.17 -23.54 12.89
N ALA A 633 -25.24 -24.41 11.88
CA ALA A 633 -25.20 -24.08 10.46
C ALA A 633 -26.45 -23.29 9.97
N LYS A 634 -27.25 -22.79 10.91
CA LYS A 634 -28.26 -21.77 10.65
C LYS A 634 -27.53 -20.43 10.51
N PRO A 635 -27.74 -19.66 9.43
CA PRO A 635 -27.22 -18.31 9.34
C PRO A 635 -27.59 -17.58 10.63
N TYR A 636 -26.64 -16.91 11.28
CA TYR A 636 -26.87 -16.23 12.57
C TYR A 636 -27.99 -15.18 12.49
N LEU A 637 -28.39 -14.78 11.28
CA LEU A 637 -29.54 -13.92 10.99
C LEU A 637 -30.90 -14.66 10.98
N SER A 638 -30.94 -15.99 10.87
CA SER A 638 -32.19 -16.77 10.84
C SER A 638 -32.85 -16.99 12.22
N SER A 639 -32.17 -16.51 13.26
CA SER A 639 -32.60 -16.61 14.66
C SER A 639 -33.43 -15.39 15.08
N SER A 640 -33.76 -15.29 16.37
CA SER A 640 -34.33 -14.06 16.91
C SER A 640 -33.39 -12.89 16.71
N TRP A 641 -33.94 -11.69 16.61
CA TRP A 641 -33.15 -10.49 16.39
C TRP A 641 -33.76 -9.31 17.12
N GLN A 642 -32.92 -8.36 17.51
CA GLN A 642 -33.31 -7.13 18.17
C GLN A 642 -32.32 -6.02 17.81
N CYS A 643 -32.84 -4.93 17.27
CA CYS A 643 -32.14 -3.66 17.17
C CYS A 643 -32.31 -2.89 18.49
N ILE A 644 -31.20 -2.64 19.17
CA ILE A 644 -31.15 -1.84 20.40
C ILE A 644 -30.61 -0.46 20.01
N GLY A 645 -31.48 0.54 20.03
CA GLY A 645 -31.18 1.87 19.48
C GLY A 645 -30.95 1.80 17.97
N THR A 646 -30.12 2.70 17.44
CA THR A 646 -29.73 2.70 16.02
C THR A 646 -28.53 1.79 15.75
N ASP A 647 -27.68 1.55 16.76
CA ASP A 647 -26.30 1.11 16.50
C ASP A 647 -25.98 -0.28 17.03
N THR A 648 -26.92 -0.97 17.69
CA THR A 648 -26.69 -2.33 18.17
C THR A 648 -27.70 -3.27 17.55
N LEU A 649 -27.21 -4.34 16.93
CA LEU A 649 -28.02 -5.46 16.49
C LEU A 649 -27.60 -6.69 17.28
N VAL A 650 -28.56 -7.30 17.97
CA VAL A 650 -28.38 -8.60 18.62
C VAL A 650 -29.13 -9.64 17.82
N THR A 651 -28.48 -10.74 17.47
CA THR A 651 -29.15 -11.91 16.89
C THR A 651 -28.92 -13.14 17.75
N GLY A 652 -29.87 -14.06 17.77
CA GLY A 652 -29.88 -15.25 18.63
C GLY A 652 -30.55 -15.02 19.98
N GLY A 653 -31.12 -16.08 20.58
CA GLY A 653 -31.92 -16.01 21.81
C GLY A 653 -32.20 -17.38 22.44
N ALA A 654 -32.66 -17.38 23.69
CA ALA A 654 -32.79 -18.56 24.55
C ALA A 654 -33.80 -19.64 24.10
N ALA A 655 -34.53 -19.44 23.00
CA ALA A 655 -35.59 -20.33 22.54
C ALA A 655 -35.10 -21.48 21.63
N ASP A 656 -33.83 -21.47 21.19
CA ASP A 656 -33.25 -22.53 20.36
C ASP A 656 -32.47 -23.56 21.20
N SER A 657 -32.44 -24.82 20.73
CA SER A 657 -31.66 -25.91 21.37
C SER A 657 -30.13 -25.66 21.46
N PHE A 658 -29.67 -24.61 20.78
CA PHE A 658 -28.38 -23.98 20.94
C PHE A 658 -28.62 -22.51 21.31
N SER A 659 -28.33 -22.13 22.55
CA SER A 659 -28.42 -20.74 22.98
C SER A 659 -27.14 -20.03 22.58
N GLY A 660 -27.17 -19.33 21.44
CA GLY A 660 -26.08 -18.45 21.03
C GLY A 660 -26.62 -17.07 20.68
N SER A 661 -25.80 -16.05 20.92
CA SER A 661 -26.09 -14.68 20.51
C SER A 661 -24.87 -14.04 19.85
N TRP A 662 -25.13 -13.29 18.79
CA TRP A 662 -24.19 -12.36 18.20
C TRP A 662 -24.58 -10.94 18.57
N THR A 663 -23.59 -10.13 18.88
CA THR A 663 -23.76 -8.68 19.06
C THR A 663 -22.98 -7.98 17.96
N PHE A 664 -23.67 -7.11 17.25
CA PHE A 664 -23.11 -6.28 16.21
C PHE A 664 -23.25 -4.82 16.57
N THR A 665 -22.23 -4.05 16.22
CA THR A 665 -22.31 -2.59 16.19
C THR A 665 -22.53 -2.16 14.75
N ARG A 666 -23.44 -1.22 14.52
CA ARG A 666 -23.62 -0.61 13.21
C ARG A 666 -22.34 0.12 12.87
N THR A 667 -21.81 -0.18 11.71
CA THR A 667 -20.68 0.54 11.17
C THR A 667 -21.14 1.42 10.01
N GLY A 668 -22.07 1.03 9.14
CA GLY A 668 -22.36 1.85 7.96
C GLY A 668 -23.85 1.99 7.64
N PRO A 669 -24.19 2.95 6.76
CA PRO A 669 -25.48 2.96 6.10
C PRO A 669 -25.63 1.72 5.21
N GLY A 670 -26.84 1.17 5.14
CA GLY A 670 -27.19 0.00 4.33
C GLY A 670 -27.71 0.31 2.94
#